data_AF-A0A973HYA8-F1
#
_entry.id   AF-A0A973HYA8-F1
#
_cell.length_a   1.000
_cell.length_b   1.000
_cell.length_c   1.000
_cell.angle_alpha   90.00
_cell.angle_beta   90.00
_cell.angle_gamma   90.00
#
_symmetry.space_group_name_H-M   'P 1'
#
loop_
_entity.id
_entity.type
_entity.pdbx_description
1 polymer ?
#
loop_
_entity_poly.entity_id
_entity_poly.type
_entity_poly.pdbx_seq_one_letter_code
_entity_poly.pdbx_strand_id
1 'polypeptide(L)'
;ADFYGNDASKFWEHDVDVWETWAPSNFSGLLGPGIAHEAQLYFTPMMDDADGFRWELPGEFPANMDVTLTNMANAGVCTTNHSVGLNEASNSYSQTTVVHDTDAFNHLDMLQCMAAGNGGAVANALTSQSVAKNVLAVGASDDVLQPEDRISFSSIGPRFDGALKPEIMAPGSDVFPRDGGVTSALILPNSNGAGTGSCAYSFIQGTSFSSPIIAGAGALVHQYFEEGRYGGATPVTDPSAALIRSVLINGGHRLTGANLGDNTYPNIHQGWGEPNLSAVLDFGTGTRSLYVEDIAPAGGFASAASADHNYSVNVTSTTEELKITLSWTDEPGSVGTGKKLINDLHLTVTSPTGAVFLGNVFNGAQGQSQTGGVADTLNTIESVIRLNPELGAWQINIDPFEGNFSVNQGYALVVSGGISVDAPDCNTNGIPDDDDIAAGATDCNSNGVPDICEPDCNGNNIADACDISSGTSLDCNGNTILDSCDVGAGGTSADCDGDGTPDECQLLAGAADCNGNGQLDSCDLDLGVSTDCDFNGVLDECDLANGAVDCDGNGIQDSCDLVAGTPDCNINGIPDSCDLVGSISDGPIANNGAETLAGAVTMGPGSHGVNTLGSTTDGVTLDPLVCDPGTFGDDQIYNDIWYSFTAVANGVVEISTCNLVDYDSRIAVYLGANGIAANTVACNDDGSGCLNFSTLLSFQAIANQLYTVRVGGFSPADAGTGTMTVTWLSSDAAPVSTDANGNGIPDECEGADCNNNGIPDNQDIASGTESDCDSNTVPDSCQTDTDADGSIDPCDPDDDNDGVADGDDNAPLDNTICRDVDGDGCDDCSSGTDNPAADGT
;
A
#
# COMPACT_ATOMS: atom_id res chain seq x y z
N ALA A 1 25.64 -42.74 17.28
CA ALA A 1 25.80 -42.90 18.73
C ALA A 1 27.22 -42.49 19.11
N ASP A 2 27.39 -41.64 20.13
CA ASP A 2 28.68 -41.41 20.78
C ASP A 2 28.81 -42.36 21.98
N PHE A 3 29.99 -42.93 22.21
CA PHE A 3 30.26 -43.78 23.38
C PHE A 3 31.22 -43.06 24.32
N TYR A 4 30.87 -43.01 25.60
CA TYR A 4 31.78 -42.64 26.70
C TYR A 4 32.34 -43.91 27.37
N GLY A 5 33.67 -44.11 27.40
CA GLY A 5 34.34 -45.09 28.29
C GLY A 5 35.54 -45.89 27.72
N ASN A 6 36.56 -46.10 28.58
CA ASN A 6 37.92 -46.57 28.28
C ASN A 6 38.26 -48.07 28.44
N ASP A 7 37.29 -48.98 28.59
CA ASP A 7 37.58 -50.41 28.80
C ASP A 7 36.38 -51.25 28.38
N ALA A 8 36.59 -52.53 28.09
CA ALA A 8 35.58 -53.56 27.81
C ALA A 8 34.56 -53.78 28.96
N SER A 9 34.46 -52.84 29.90
CA SER A 9 33.72 -52.91 31.15
C SER A 9 32.83 -51.69 31.44
N LYS A 10 32.81 -50.61 30.62
CA LYS A 10 31.87 -49.50 30.78
C LYS A 10 31.46 -48.93 29.40
N PHE A 11 30.22 -49.20 28.99
CA PHE A 11 29.64 -48.65 27.75
C PHE A 11 28.38 -47.85 28.09
N TRP A 12 28.26 -46.66 27.53
CA TRP A 12 27.01 -45.88 27.48
C TRP A 12 26.58 -45.80 26.02
N GLU A 13 25.38 -46.25 25.71
CA GLU A 13 24.83 -46.34 24.35
C GLU A 13 23.82 -45.19 24.16
N HIS A 14 24.20 -44.15 23.40
CA HIS A 14 23.29 -43.04 23.09
C HIS A 14 22.48 -43.42 21.85
N ASP A 15 21.36 -44.11 22.05
CA ASP A 15 20.77 -44.96 21.01
C ASP A 15 19.82 -44.26 20.06
N VAL A 16 20.04 -44.57 18.77
CA VAL A 16 19.07 -44.42 17.68
C VAL A 16 18.22 -45.70 17.55
N ASP A 17 18.72 -46.83 18.09
CA ASP A 17 18.10 -48.16 18.14
C ASP A 17 18.75 -49.02 19.26
N VAL A 18 17.96 -49.82 19.99
CA VAL A 18 18.43 -50.95 20.80
C VAL A 18 17.68 -52.22 20.37
N TRP A 19 18.38 -53.12 19.69
CA TRP A 19 17.96 -54.52 19.59
C TRP A 19 18.68 -55.36 20.65
N GLU A 20 17.96 -55.80 21.70
CA GLU A 20 18.42 -56.88 22.59
C GLU A 20 18.04 -58.25 22.01
N THR A 21 18.99 -58.98 21.40
CA THR A 21 18.83 -60.45 21.22
C THR A 21 19.14 -61.24 22.50
N TRP A 22 19.56 -60.60 23.59
CA TRP A 22 20.13 -61.29 24.76
C TRP A 22 19.64 -60.83 26.15
N ALA A 23 18.51 -60.12 26.25
CA ALA A 23 17.92 -59.88 27.57
C ALA A 23 17.23 -61.13 28.14
N PRO A 24 17.57 -61.56 29.37
CA PRO A 24 16.80 -62.57 30.07
C PRO A 24 15.36 -62.09 30.29
N SER A 25 14.42 -63.03 30.20
CA SER A 25 12.95 -62.94 30.25
C SER A 25 12.28 -62.18 31.41
N ASN A 26 13.02 -61.35 32.15
CA ASN A 26 12.64 -60.85 33.47
C ASN A 26 12.47 -59.31 33.49
N PHE A 27 12.81 -58.60 32.41
CA PHE A 27 12.81 -57.13 32.34
C PHE A 27 11.95 -56.53 31.20
N SER A 28 11.26 -57.37 30.43
CA SER A 28 10.56 -57.00 29.19
C SER A 28 9.17 -56.33 29.39
N GLY A 29 9.02 -55.42 30.35
CA GLY A 29 7.70 -54.84 30.64
C GLY A 29 7.67 -53.38 31.10
N LEU A 30 8.81 -52.69 31.18
CA LEU A 30 8.88 -51.32 31.73
C LEU A 30 9.78 -50.34 30.96
N LEU A 31 10.50 -50.79 29.92
CA LEU A 31 11.45 -49.97 29.15
C LEU A 31 11.24 -50.26 27.66
N GLY A 32 11.13 -49.21 26.85
CA GLY A 32 10.76 -49.26 25.43
C GLY A 32 11.95 -49.26 24.48
N PRO A 33 11.75 -49.66 23.20
CA PRO A 33 12.80 -49.61 22.17
C PRO A 33 13.12 -48.17 21.75
N GLY A 34 14.24 -47.97 21.05
CA GLY A 34 14.58 -46.70 20.41
C GLY A 34 13.56 -46.27 19.34
N ILE A 35 13.65 -45.01 18.87
CA ILE A 35 12.68 -44.44 17.91
C ILE A 35 12.62 -45.24 16.59
N ALA A 36 13.79 -45.59 16.03
CA ALA A 36 13.91 -46.36 14.80
C ALA A 36 14.49 -47.75 15.08
N HIS A 37 13.72 -48.59 15.77
CA HIS A 37 14.22 -49.83 16.39
C HIS A 37 14.60 -51.00 15.46
N GLU A 38 14.50 -50.80 14.14
CA GLU A 38 14.97 -51.75 13.13
C GLU A 38 16.10 -51.16 12.26
N ALA A 39 16.58 -49.96 12.61
CA ALA A 39 17.59 -49.26 11.85
C ALA A 39 18.98 -49.90 12.03
N GLN A 40 19.76 -49.93 10.96
CA GLN A 40 21.15 -50.38 11.04
C GLN A 40 22.03 -49.29 11.65
N LEU A 41 22.96 -49.67 12.53
CA LEU A 41 23.87 -48.75 13.18
C LEU A 41 25.26 -48.79 12.53
N TYR A 42 25.71 -47.65 12.00
CA TYR A 42 27.12 -47.41 11.71
C TYR A 42 27.74 -46.65 12.89
N PHE A 43 28.66 -47.29 13.59
CA PHE A 43 29.25 -46.73 14.81
C PHE A 43 30.73 -46.38 14.64
N THR A 44 31.09 -45.14 15.03
CA THR A 44 32.49 -44.70 15.07
C THR A 44 32.89 -44.32 16.51
N PRO A 45 33.79 -45.09 17.16
CA PRO A 45 34.25 -44.75 18.50
C PRO A 45 35.17 -43.55 18.50
N MET A 46 34.77 -42.51 19.23
CA MET A 46 35.46 -41.22 19.27
C MET A 46 36.32 -40.98 20.52
N MET A 47 36.38 -41.92 21.50
CA MET A 47 37.24 -41.79 22.71
C MET A 47 38.42 -42.74 22.73
N ASP A 48 39.57 -42.22 23.17
CA ASP A 48 40.79 -42.98 23.39
C ASP A 48 40.77 -43.72 24.73
N ASP A 49 41.81 -44.54 24.95
CA ASP A 49 41.94 -45.37 26.15
C ASP A 49 42.23 -44.55 27.44
N ALA A 50 42.32 -43.21 27.34
CA ALA A 50 42.56 -42.27 28.43
C ALA A 50 41.35 -41.35 28.71
N ASP A 51 40.16 -41.69 28.18
CA ASP A 51 38.94 -40.87 28.25
C ASP A 51 39.07 -39.50 27.55
N GLY A 52 40.05 -39.34 26.65
CA GLY A 52 40.18 -38.19 25.75
C GLY A 52 39.50 -38.46 24.39
N PHE A 53 39.07 -37.43 23.67
CA PHE A 53 38.51 -37.63 22.33
C PHE A 53 39.64 -37.93 21.33
N ARG A 54 39.55 -39.04 20.58
CA ARG A 54 40.56 -39.57 19.62
C ARG A 54 40.99 -38.59 18.53
N TRP A 55 40.23 -37.53 18.32
CA TRP A 55 40.55 -36.51 17.32
C TRP A 55 41.52 -35.42 17.84
N GLU A 56 41.96 -35.49 19.09
CA GLU A 56 42.90 -34.55 19.71
C GLU A 56 44.39 -34.91 19.50
N LEU A 57 44.81 -35.22 18.27
CA LEU A 57 46.17 -34.86 17.89
C LEU A 57 46.15 -33.37 17.53
N PRO A 58 46.92 -32.50 18.21
CA PRO A 58 46.91 -31.07 17.93
C PRO A 58 47.15 -30.77 16.44
N GLY A 59 46.14 -30.23 15.77
CA GLY A 59 46.20 -29.83 14.36
C GLY A 59 45.60 -30.79 13.32
N GLU A 60 45.16 -32.00 13.70
CA GLU A 60 44.60 -32.99 12.76
C GLU A 60 43.07 -33.19 12.88
N PHE A 61 42.44 -32.56 13.88
CA PHE A 61 41.03 -32.75 14.21
C PHE A 61 40.09 -32.57 13.00
N PRO A 62 40.14 -31.46 12.21
CA PRO A 62 39.22 -31.28 11.10
C PRO A 62 39.37 -32.35 10.01
N ALA A 63 40.61 -32.80 9.75
CA ALA A 63 40.87 -33.84 8.75
C ALA A 63 40.35 -35.21 9.20
N ASN A 64 40.43 -35.52 10.50
CA ASN A 64 39.90 -36.78 11.03
C ASN A 64 38.37 -36.81 11.05
N MET A 65 37.73 -35.67 11.32
CA MET A 65 36.28 -35.51 11.20
C MET A 65 35.83 -35.73 9.75
N ASP A 66 36.46 -35.03 8.80
CA ASP A 66 36.18 -35.14 7.36
C ASP A 66 36.22 -36.58 6.87
N VAL A 67 37.31 -37.30 7.17
CA VAL A 67 37.46 -38.73 6.85
C VAL A 67 36.36 -39.58 7.49
N THR A 68 35.96 -39.25 8.73
CA THR A 68 34.92 -40.01 9.43
C THR A 68 33.56 -39.85 8.77
N LEU A 69 33.15 -38.61 8.50
CA LEU A 69 31.87 -38.30 7.87
C LEU A 69 31.82 -38.86 6.43
N THR A 70 32.89 -38.70 5.65
CA THR A 70 33.01 -39.33 4.33
C THR A 70 32.88 -40.86 4.39
N ASN A 71 33.43 -41.51 5.42
CA ASN A 71 33.27 -42.97 5.58
C ASN A 71 31.83 -43.36 5.94
N MET A 72 31.12 -42.54 6.73
CA MET A 72 29.71 -42.74 7.04
C MET A 72 28.85 -42.61 5.77
N ALA A 73 29.04 -41.54 4.99
CA ALA A 73 28.34 -41.34 3.72
C ALA A 73 28.60 -42.49 2.74
N ASN A 74 29.86 -42.90 2.56
CA ASN A 74 30.21 -44.06 1.72
C ASN A 74 29.64 -45.40 2.19
N ALA A 75 29.26 -45.50 3.48
CA ALA A 75 28.59 -46.67 4.04
C ALA A 75 27.06 -46.63 3.86
N GLY A 76 26.50 -45.56 3.27
CA GLY A 76 25.07 -45.38 3.06
C GLY A 76 24.33 -44.94 4.32
N VAL A 77 24.98 -44.19 5.21
CA VAL A 77 24.32 -43.64 6.40
C VAL A 77 23.44 -42.46 5.99
N CYS A 78 22.13 -42.55 6.23
CA CYS A 78 21.18 -41.48 5.90
C CYS A 78 20.98 -40.44 7.01
N THR A 79 21.17 -40.82 8.28
CA THR A 79 21.15 -39.89 9.41
C THR A 79 22.31 -40.15 10.37
N THR A 80 22.93 -39.07 10.87
CA THR A 80 24.00 -39.15 11.87
C THR A 80 23.59 -38.44 13.15
N ASN A 81 24.19 -38.86 14.26
CA ASN A 81 24.02 -38.20 15.55
C ASN A 81 25.38 -37.86 16.16
N HIS A 82 25.55 -36.60 16.55
CA HIS A 82 26.71 -36.06 17.23
C HIS A 82 26.29 -35.42 18.55
N SER A 83 26.41 -36.18 19.64
CA SER A 83 25.99 -35.83 20.99
C SER A 83 27.17 -35.30 21.83
N VAL A 84 28.01 -34.49 21.22
CA VAL A 84 29.29 -34.02 21.76
C VAL A 84 29.40 -32.49 21.66
N GLY A 85 30.16 -31.90 22.57
CA GLY A 85 30.65 -30.53 22.44
C GLY A 85 32.18 -30.55 22.42
N LEU A 86 32.77 -29.92 21.41
CA LEU A 86 34.23 -29.84 21.28
C LEU A 86 34.81 -28.74 22.15
N ASN A 87 36.11 -28.86 22.48
CA ASN A 87 36.87 -27.81 23.14
C ASN A 87 37.24 -26.68 22.16
N GLU A 88 36.21 -26.04 21.62
CA GLU A 88 36.28 -24.89 20.72
C GLU A 88 35.47 -23.73 21.32
N ALA A 89 35.61 -22.54 20.73
CA ALA A 89 34.79 -21.41 21.15
C ALA A 89 33.31 -21.72 20.89
N SER A 90 32.48 -21.61 21.93
CA SER A 90 31.03 -21.74 21.83
C SER A 90 30.45 -20.73 20.86
N ASN A 91 29.35 -21.09 20.20
CA ASN A 91 28.65 -20.30 19.20
C ASN A 91 29.61 -19.66 18.17
N SER A 92 30.50 -20.45 17.59
CA SER A 92 31.46 -19.97 16.59
C SER A 92 31.51 -20.88 15.39
N TYR A 93 31.58 -20.29 14.19
CA TYR A 93 31.82 -21.03 12.94
C TYR A 93 33.31 -21.36 12.86
N SER A 94 33.68 -22.47 13.47
CA SER A 94 35.05 -22.96 13.57
C SER A 94 35.43 -23.77 12.33
N GLN A 95 36.66 -24.28 12.30
CA GLN A 95 37.11 -25.15 11.21
C GLN A 95 36.31 -26.47 11.18
N THR A 96 35.76 -26.91 12.31
CA THR A 96 34.96 -28.14 12.40
C THR A 96 33.54 -27.91 11.92
N THR A 97 32.98 -26.72 12.19
CA THR A 97 31.72 -26.27 11.60
C THR A 97 31.80 -26.27 10.07
N VAL A 98 32.90 -25.76 9.50
CA VAL A 98 33.14 -25.78 8.05
C VAL A 98 33.16 -27.22 7.52
N VAL A 99 33.77 -28.16 8.24
CA VAL A 99 33.81 -29.58 7.83
C VAL A 99 32.40 -30.17 7.78
N HIS A 100 31.56 -29.92 8.79
CA HIS A 100 30.17 -30.38 8.78
C HIS A 100 29.36 -29.79 7.62
N ASP A 101 29.47 -28.48 7.38
CA ASP A 101 28.76 -27.86 6.24
C ASP A 101 29.28 -28.38 4.90
N THR A 102 30.61 -28.61 4.77
CA THR A 102 31.23 -29.13 3.54
C THR A 102 30.80 -30.56 3.27
N ASP A 103 30.81 -31.41 4.30
CA ASP A 103 30.42 -32.80 4.19
C ASP A 103 28.93 -32.94 3.84
N ALA A 104 28.05 -32.22 4.54
CA ALA A 104 26.62 -32.19 4.21
C ALA A 104 26.35 -31.69 2.78
N PHE A 105 27.13 -30.71 2.30
CA PHE A 105 27.03 -30.21 0.93
C PHE A 105 27.50 -31.21 -0.13
N ASN A 106 28.51 -32.04 0.19
CA ASN A 106 29.01 -33.09 -0.69
C ASN A 106 28.15 -34.38 -0.63
N HIS A 107 27.38 -34.55 0.44
CA HIS A 107 26.55 -35.71 0.74
C HIS A 107 25.13 -35.26 1.09
N LEU A 108 24.41 -34.84 0.05
CA LEU A 108 23.07 -34.23 0.16
C LEU A 108 22.00 -35.18 0.71
N ASP A 109 22.31 -36.46 0.84
CA ASP A 109 21.48 -37.58 1.31
C ASP A 109 21.71 -37.94 2.80
N MET A 110 22.65 -37.27 3.48
CA MET A 110 23.00 -37.58 4.87
C MET A 110 22.66 -36.42 5.83
N LEU A 111 21.57 -36.56 6.60
CA LEU A 111 21.18 -35.58 7.61
C LEU A 111 22.03 -35.72 8.88
N GLN A 112 22.74 -34.65 9.26
CA GLN A 112 23.54 -34.61 10.47
C GLN A 112 22.79 -33.95 11.64
N CYS A 113 22.49 -34.70 12.69
CA CYS A 113 21.85 -34.20 13.91
C CYS A 113 22.90 -33.86 14.98
N MET A 114 22.79 -32.68 15.57
CA MET A 114 23.76 -32.12 16.53
C MET A 114 23.09 -31.73 17.83
N ALA A 115 23.64 -32.16 18.96
CA ALA A 115 23.22 -31.63 20.26
C ALA A 115 23.54 -30.12 20.37
N ALA A 116 22.53 -29.32 20.73
CA ALA A 116 22.68 -27.86 20.85
C ALA A 116 23.69 -27.46 21.94
N GLY A 117 23.86 -28.28 22.97
CA GLY A 117 24.73 -28.04 24.12
C GLY A 117 23.96 -27.92 25.43
N ASN A 118 24.70 -27.97 26.54
CA ASN A 118 24.14 -27.96 27.89
C ASN A 118 24.51 -26.67 28.66
N GLY A 119 24.70 -25.56 27.94
CA GLY A 119 25.08 -24.26 28.52
C GLY A 119 23.92 -23.42 29.05
N GLY A 120 22.68 -23.90 28.89
CA GLY A 120 21.45 -23.24 29.33
C GLY A 120 21.11 -21.97 28.54
N ALA A 121 20.29 -21.11 29.14
CA ALA A 121 19.85 -19.84 28.55
C ALA A 121 20.93 -18.73 28.56
N VAL A 122 22.21 -19.11 28.56
CA VAL A 122 23.34 -18.16 28.51
C VAL A 122 23.56 -17.76 27.05
N ALA A 123 23.78 -16.46 26.80
CA ALA A 123 24.13 -15.99 25.46
C ALA A 123 25.38 -16.73 24.94
N ASN A 124 25.34 -17.18 23.69
CA ASN A 124 26.42 -17.95 23.04
C ASN A 124 26.67 -19.35 23.65
N ALA A 125 25.64 -19.99 24.21
CA ALA A 125 25.75 -21.33 24.80
C ALA A 125 25.79 -22.49 23.79
N LEU A 126 25.52 -22.24 22.51
CA LEU A 126 25.54 -23.29 21.47
C LEU A 126 26.95 -23.89 21.30
N THR A 127 27.02 -25.18 20.99
CA THR A 127 28.28 -25.82 20.58
C THR A 127 28.75 -25.28 19.23
N SER A 128 30.06 -25.31 18.94
CA SER A 128 30.59 -24.90 17.63
C SER A 128 30.07 -25.74 16.46
N GLN A 129 29.69 -26.99 16.72
CA GLN A 129 29.19 -27.90 15.68
C GLN A 129 27.71 -27.66 15.39
N SER A 130 26.89 -27.41 16.42
CA SER A 130 25.45 -27.17 16.25
C SER A 130 25.12 -25.91 15.46
N VAL A 131 26.06 -24.98 15.32
CA VAL A 131 25.88 -23.73 14.54
C VAL A 131 26.13 -23.88 13.03
N ALA A 132 26.54 -25.06 12.56
CA ALA A 132 26.63 -25.35 11.13
C ALA A 132 25.25 -25.14 10.46
N LYS A 133 25.24 -24.64 9.22
CA LYS A 133 23.99 -24.32 8.49
C LYS A 133 23.28 -25.59 8.05
N ASN A 134 24.07 -26.56 7.62
CA ASN A 134 23.61 -27.78 6.98
C ASN A 134 23.42 -28.94 7.96
N VAL A 135 23.42 -28.67 9.26
CA VAL A 135 23.11 -29.65 10.31
C VAL A 135 21.80 -29.27 11.00
N LEU A 136 21.14 -30.25 11.62
CA LEU A 136 19.96 -30.01 12.45
C LEU A 136 20.37 -29.96 13.92
N ALA A 137 20.34 -28.77 14.53
CA ALA A 137 20.63 -28.60 15.95
C ALA A 137 19.40 -28.91 16.81
N VAL A 138 19.62 -29.72 17.85
CA VAL A 138 18.57 -30.28 18.69
C VAL A 138 18.73 -29.80 20.12
N GLY A 139 17.77 -29.00 20.59
CA GLY A 139 17.61 -28.63 22.00
C GLY A 139 16.89 -29.72 22.79
N ALA A 140 16.72 -29.50 24.09
CA ALA A 140 16.04 -30.44 24.98
C ALA A 140 14.76 -29.84 25.57
N SER A 141 13.62 -30.49 25.32
CA SER A 141 12.39 -30.33 26.11
C SER A 141 12.50 -31.16 27.39
N ASP A 142 11.65 -30.85 28.36
CA ASP A 142 11.64 -31.55 29.65
C ASP A 142 10.98 -32.94 29.54
N ASP A 143 10.75 -33.58 30.68
CA ASP A 143 10.16 -34.90 30.76
C ASP A 143 8.64 -34.90 30.48
N VAL A 144 8.06 -36.11 30.47
CA VAL A 144 6.63 -36.33 30.19
C VAL A 144 5.67 -35.66 31.19
N LEU A 145 6.15 -35.15 32.33
CA LEU A 145 5.34 -34.39 33.28
C LEU A 145 5.27 -32.90 32.90
N GLN A 146 6.27 -32.41 32.18
CA GLN A 146 6.37 -31.04 31.66
C GLN A 146 6.76 -31.03 30.17
N PRO A 147 6.06 -31.75 29.28
CA PRO A 147 6.49 -31.96 27.90
C PRO A 147 6.50 -30.66 27.08
N GLU A 148 5.76 -29.65 27.54
CA GLU A 148 5.65 -28.34 26.92
C GLU A 148 6.75 -27.36 27.39
N ASP A 149 7.60 -27.76 28.35
CA ASP A 149 8.67 -26.92 28.89
C ASP A 149 10.03 -27.24 28.22
N ARG A 150 10.87 -26.22 28.11
CA ARG A 150 12.30 -26.41 27.82
C ARG A 150 13.04 -26.69 29.12
N ILE A 151 13.90 -27.70 29.14
CA ILE A 151 14.78 -27.91 30.30
C ILE A 151 15.86 -26.82 30.43
N SER A 152 16.13 -26.42 31.68
CA SER A 152 17.00 -25.28 32.01
C SER A 152 18.44 -25.35 31.48
N PHE A 153 19.00 -26.54 31.28
CA PHE A 153 20.36 -26.69 30.77
C PHE A 153 20.44 -26.63 29.23
N SER A 154 19.32 -26.75 28.51
CA SER A 154 19.37 -26.75 27.04
C SER A 154 19.93 -25.42 26.55
N SER A 155 20.99 -25.46 25.75
CA SER A 155 21.54 -24.27 25.10
C SER A 155 20.49 -23.61 24.20
N ILE A 156 20.54 -22.28 24.13
CA ILE A 156 19.69 -21.45 23.27
C ILE A 156 20.54 -20.69 22.26
N GLY A 157 19.95 -20.29 21.14
CA GLY A 157 20.59 -19.42 20.17
C GLY A 157 20.51 -17.92 20.51
N PRO A 158 20.47 -17.05 19.50
CA PRO A 158 20.66 -17.37 18.07
C PRO A 158 22.08 -17.86 17.80
N ARG A 159 22.32 -18.34 16.59
CA ARG A 159 23.69 -18.41 16.07
C ARG A 159 24.33 -17.01 16.12
N PHE A 160 25.65 -16.94 16.24
CA PHE A 160 26.40 -15.68 16.35
C PHE A 160 26.09 -14.60 15.30
N ASP A 161 25.54 -14.94 14.13
CA ASP A 161 25.13 -14.02 13.06
C ASP A 161 23.62 -13.72 13.03
N GLY A 162 22.86 -14.23 14.00
CA GLY A 162 21.42 -13.99 14.16
C GLY A 162 20.52 -15.12 13.67
N ALA A 163 21.05 -16.12 12.94
CA ALA A 163 20.26 -17.25 12.45
C ALA A 163 19.64 -18.07 13.61
N LEU A 164 18.47 -18.65 13.35
CA LEU A 164 17.69 -19.43 14.31
C LEU A 164 18.38 -20.76 14.63
N LYS A 165 18.71 -20.95 15.91
CA LYS A 165 19.24 -22.19 16.49
C LYS A 165 18.77 -22.32 17.94
N PRO A 166 18.61 -23.52 18.50
CA PRO A 166 18.46 -24.78 17.76
C PRO A 166 17.24 -24.72 16.84
N GLU A 167 17.24 -25.51 15.76
CA GLU A 167 16.06 -25.58 14.88
C GLU A 167 14.91 -26.33 15.53
N ILE A 168 15.19 -27.30 16.41
CA ILE A 168 14.17 -28.22 16.88
C ILE A 168 14.46 -28.71 18.30
N MET A 169 13.43 -29.25 18.95
CA MET A 169 13.47 -29.80 20.29
C MET A 169 13.17 -31.29 20.27
N ALA A 170 13.63 -32.01 21.28
CA ALA A 170 13.17 -33.35 21.62
C ALA A 170 13.35 -33.59 23.12
N PRO A 171 12.64 -34.59 23.70
CA PRO A 171 12.76 -34.88 25.13
C PRO A 171 14.21 -35.18 25.51
N GLY A 172 14.74 -34.51 26.53
CA GLY A 172 16.14 -34.64 26.94
C GLY A 172 16.35 -34.79 28.45
N SER A 173 15.28 -35.05 29.21
CA SER A 173 15.24 -35.08 30.67
C SER A 173 14.50 -36.30 31.19
N ASP A 174 14.90 -36.75 32.39
CA ASP A 174 14.02 -37.50 33.28
C ASP A 174 14.40 -37.22 34.74
N VAL A 175 13.48 -36.62 35.51
CA VAL A 175 13.68 -36.36 36.94
C VAL A 175 13.21 -37.55 37.80
N PHE A 176 12.42 -38.50 37.26
CA PHE A 176 11.78 -39.57 38.03
C PHE A 176 11.75 -40.96 37.35
N PRO A 177 12.43 -41.98 37.93
CA PRO A 177 12.52 -43.35 37.40
C PRO A 177 11.20 -44.13 37.18
N ARG A 178 10.05 -43.55 37.53
CA ARG A 178 8.75 -44.22 37.52
C ARG A 178 7.82 -43.71 36.41
N ASP A 179 8.19 -42.62 35.75
CA ASP A 179 7.28 -41.85 34.91
C ASP A 179 7.56 -42.03 33.40
N GLY A 180 8.64 -42.74 33.03
CA GLY A 180 8.90 -43.15 31.65
C GLY A 180 9.60 -42.10 30.79
N GLY A 181 10.63 -41.43 31.35
CA GLY A 181 11.46 -40.50 30.59
C GLY A 181 12.62 -41.16 29.83
N VAL A 182 13.60 -40.35 29.43
CA VAL A 182 14.68 -40.77 28.53
C VAL A 182 15.66 -41.72 29.24
N THR A 183 15.87 -42.89 28.64
CA THR A 183 16.80 -43.92 29.14
C THR A 183 17.78 -44.34 28.06
N SER A 184 18.97 -44.77 28.48
CA SER A 184 20.05 -45.27 27.62
C SER A 184 20.57 -46.59 28.18
N ALA A 185 21.03 -47.47 27.30
CA ALA A 185 21.71 -48.69 27.71
C ALA A 185 23.07 -48.37 28.37
N LEU A 186 23.28 -48.98 29.53
CA LEU A 186 24.47 -48.93 30.37
C LEU A 186 25.01 -50.35 30.56
N ILE A 187 26.21 -50.62 30.05
CA ILE A 187 26.92 -51.86 30.34
C ILE A 187 27.73 -51.68 31.63
N LEU A 188 27.35 -52.43 32.67
CA LEU A 188 28.02 -52.37 33.97
C LEU A 188 29.28 -53.25 34.03
N PRO A 189 30.36 -52.77 34.67
CA PRO A 189 31.58 -53.55 34.85
C PRO A 189 31.32 -54.74 35.77
N ASN A 190 31.81 -55.90 35.35
CA ASN A 190 31.77 -57.12 36.12
C ASN A 190 32.74 -57.05 37.32
N SER A 191 32.22 -56.69 38.50
CA SER A 191 33.01 -56.64 39.73
C SER A 191 33.31 -58.02 40.35
N ASN A 192 32.76 -59.13 39.80
CA ASN A 192 32.75 -60.45 40.46
C ASN A 192 33.39 -61.60 39.64
N GLY A 193 33.96 -61.35 38.46
CA GLY A 193 34.74 -62.35 37.71
C GLY A 193 33.94 -63.51 37.10
N ALA A 194 32.61 -63.43 37.02
CA ALA A 194 31.77 -64.39 36.29
C ALA A 194 31.39 -63.80 34.91
N GLY A 195 31.76 -64.44 33.80
CA GLY A 195 31.67 -63.87 32.43
C GLY A 195 30.35 -63.18 32.01
N THR A 196 30.47 -62.38 30.94
CA THR A 196 29.50 -61.43 30.32
C THR A 196 28.95 -60.35 31.28
N GLY A 197 29.24 -59.07 31.00
CA GLY A 197 28.71 -57.92 31.74
C GLY A 197 27.17 -57.88 31.69
N SER A 198 26.52 -57.31 32.71
CA SER A 198 25.06 -57.13 32.69
C SER A 198 24.70 -55.84 31.95
N CYS A 199 23.83 -55.93 30.95
CA CYS A 199 23.14 -54.78 30.37
C CYS A 199 22.11 -54.27 31.39
N ALA A 200 22.14 -52.97 31.68
CA ALA A 200 21.16 -52.26 32.49
C ALA A 200 20.76 -50.97 31.76
N TYR A 201 19.59 -50.41 32.04
CA TYR A 201 19.26 -49.06 31.55
C TYR A 201 19.50 -48.04 32.66
N SER A 202 19.93 -46.83 32.28
CA SER A 202 20.08 -45.71 33.19
C SER A 202 19.28 -44.51 32.70
N PHE A 203 18.69 -43.80 33.66
CA PHE A 203 18.12 -42.47 33.45
C PHE A 203 19.26 -41.45 33.39
N ILE A 204 19.13 -40.53 32.45
CA ILE A 204 20.16 -39.57 32.05
C ILE A 204 19.48 -38.32 31.51
N GLN A 205 20.24 -37.24 31.39
CA GLN A 205 19.73 -35.96 30.93
C GLN A 205 20.79 -35.20 30.13
N GLY A 206 20.35 -34.42 29.15
CA GLY A 206 21.23 -33.64 28.28
C GLY A 206 20.69 -33.53 26.86
N THR A 207 21.10 -32.50 26.14
CA THR A 207 20.87 -32.41 24.68
C THR A 207 21.53 -33.57 23.91
N SER A 208 22.52 -34.21 24.53
CA SER A 208 23.12 -35.48 24.08
C SER A 208 22.13 -36.64 23.95
N PHE A 209 20.93 -36.53 24.54
CA PHE A 209 19.88 -37.55 24.49
C PHE A 209 18.64 -37.12 23.70
N SER A 210 18.42 -35.82 23.54
CA SER A 210 17.40 -35.32 22.61
C SER A 210 17.86 -35.46 21.15
N SER A 211 19.14 -35.21 20.84
CA SER A 211 19.67 -35.35 19.48
C SER A 211 19.48 -36.75 18.84
N PRO A 212 19.74 -37.88 19.52
CA PRO A 212 19.57 -39.20 18.90
C PRO A 212 18.10 -39.58 18.67
N ILE A 213 17.15 -39.02 19.43
CA ILE A 213 15.71 -39.17 19.16
C ILE A 213 15.40 -38.59 17.78
N ILE A 214 15.92 -37.39 17.48
CA ILE A 214 15.74 -36.75 16.17
C ILE A 214 16.45 -37.51 15.04
N ALA A 215 17.65 -38.04 15.28
CA ALA A 215 18.32 -38.88 14.29
C ALA A 215 17.50 -40.14 13.95
N GLY A 216 16.85 -40.74 14.95
CA GLY A 216 15.95 -41.87 14.76
C GLY A 216 14.66 -41.48 14.03
N ALA A 217 14.07 -40.34 14.38
CA ALA A 217 12.93 -39.79 13.65
C ALA A 217 13.27 -39.52 12.17
N GLY A 218 14.47 -39.00 11.89
CA GLY A 218 14.96 -38.81 10.53
C GLY A 218 15.13 -40.12 9.76
N ALA A 219 15.56 -41.20 10.41
CA ALA A 219 15.66 -42.52 9.79
C ALA A 219 14.27 -43.09 9.41
N LEU A 220 13.25 -42.86 10.26
CA LEU A 220 11.86 -43.22 9.92
C LEU A 220 11.32 -42.41 8.74
N VAL A 221 11.64 -41.12 8.68
CA VAL A 221 11.26 -40.26 7.54
C VAL A 221 11.95 -40.72 6.25
N HIS A 222 13.24 -41.06 6.30
CA HIS A 222 13.96 -41.62 5.16
C HIS A 222 13.29 -42.91 4.65
N GLN A 223 13.01 -43.85 5.56
CA GLN A 223 12.29 -45.09 5.23
C GLN A 223 10.92 -44.81 4.60
N TYR A 224 10.17 -43.85 5.13
CA TYR A 224 8.84 -43.50 4.63
C TYR A 224 8.87 -43.13 3.12
N PHE A 225 9.85 -42.34 2.69
CA PHE A 225 10.01 -41.95 1.29
C PHE A 225 10.59 -43.05 0.42
N GLU A 226 11.60 -43.80 0.90
CA GLU A 226 12.18 -44.93 0.16
C GLU A 226 11.17 -46.07 -0.07
N GLU A 227 10.21 -46.26 0.84
CA GLU A 227 9.16 -47.25 0.68
C GLU A 227 8.00 -46.76 -0.20
N GLY A 228 8.02 -45.50 -0.67
CA GLY A 228 6.95 -44.91 -1.47
C GLY A 228 5.63 -44.82 -0.70
N ARG A 229 5.70 -44.62 0.62
CA ARG A 229 4.51 -44.53 1.51
C ARG A 229 3.72 -43.24 1.30
N TYR A 230 4.36 -42.25 0.69
CA TYR A 230 3.80 -40.98 0.30
C TYR A 230 2.97 -41.07 -0.99
N GLY A 231 1.71 -40.64 -0.96
CA GLY A 231 0.89 -40.33 -2.16
C GLY A 231 0.60 -41.49 -3.13
N GLY A 232 0.94 -42.74 -2.82
CA GLY A 232 0.64 -43.89 -3.68
C GLY A 232 1.51 -44.02 -4.95
N ALA A 233 2.59 -43.25 -5.09
CA ALA A 233 3.47 -43.24 -6.26
C ALA A 233 4.96 -43.40 -5.89
N THR A 234 5.74 -43.78 -6.90
CA THR A 234 7.15 -44.22 -6.95
C THR A 234 8.05 -43.85 -5.74
N PRO A 235 8.77 -44.82 -5.15
CA PRO A 235 9.84 -44.57 -4.18
C PRO A 235 10.75 -43.39 -4.56
N VAL A 236 10.99 -42.48 -3.61
CA VAL A 236 12.07 -41.50 -3.74
C VAL A 236 13.37 -42.26 -3.46
N THR A 237 14.17 -42.46 -4.49
CA THR A 237 15.52 -43.02 -4.35
C THR A 237 16.45 -41.94 -3.81
N ASP A 238 17.05 -42.19 -2.65
CA ASP A 238 17.97 -41.30 -1.93
C ASP A 238 17.33 -39.95 -1.51
N PRO A 239 16.35 -39.94 -0.57
CA PRO A 239 15.76 -38.72 -0.02
C PRO A 239 16.82 -37.75 0.49
N SER A 240 16.73 -36.48 0.13
CA SER A 240 17.74 -35.51 0.57
C SER A 240 17.65 -35.21 2.08
N ALA A 241 18.79 -34.86 2.68
CA ALA A 241 18.89 -34.34 4.03
C ALA A 241 18.03 -33.07 4.22
N ALA A 242 17.87 -32.27 3.17
CA ALA A 242 16.97 -31.11 3.16
C ALA A 242 15.52 -31.56 3.26
N LEU A 243 15.10 -32.60 2.52
CA LEU A 243 13.76 -33.17 2.63
C LEU A 243 13.46 -33.70 4.04
N ILE A 244 14.36 -34.54 4.58
CA ILE A 244 14.20 -35.10 5.93
C ILE A 244 14.12 -33.98 6.97
N ARG A 245 14.97 -32.96 6.86
CA ARG A 245 14.93 -31.76 7.70
C ARG A 245 13.60 -31.01 7.58
N SER A 246 13.15 -30.73 6.36
CA SER A 246 11.91 -30.00 6.11
C SER A 246 10.71 -30.74 6.72
N VAL A 247 10.64 -32.07 6.63
CA VAL A 247 9.58 -32.86 7.27
C VAL A 247 9.60 -32.77 8.78
N LEU A 248 10.79 -32.90 9.41
CA LEU A 248 10.92 -32.79 10.86
C LEU A 248 10.50 -31.39 11.35
N ILE A 249 10.91 -30.33 10.64
CA ILE A 249 10.55 -28.95 10.98
C ILE A 249 9.06 -28.68 10.76
N ASN A 250 8.49 -29.15 9.64
CA ASN A 250 7.07 -29.01 9.35
C ASN A 250 6.21 -29.75 10.40
N GLY A 251 6.67 -30.91 10.88
CA GLY A 251 6.07 -31.63 12.00
C GLY A 251 6.22 -30.94 13.37
N GLY A 252 6.91 -29.81 13.45
CA GLY A 252 7.19 -29.08 14.69
C GLY A 252 5.93 -28.64 15.45
N HIS A 253 5.78 -29.15 16.66
CA HIS A 253 4.76 -28.76 17.62
C HIS A 253 5.32 -27.63 18.50
N ARG A 254 4.64 -26.47 18.48
CA ARG A 254 4.97 -25.33 19.33
C ARG A 254 4.81 -25.73 20.80
N LEU A 255 5.89 -25.62 21.56
CA LEU A 255 5.87 -25.78 23.00
C LEU A 255 5.20 -24.55 23.64
N THR A 256 4.37 -24.79 24.65
CA THR A 256 3.54 -23.76 25.32
C THR A 256 3.74 -23.66 26.83
N GLY A 257 4.74 -24.36 27.37
CA GLY A 257 4.98 -24.48 28.79
C GLY A 257 5.45 -23.18 29.45
N ALA A 258 5.27 -23.11 30.77
CA ALA A 258 5.58 -21.92 31.56
C ALA A 258 7.08 -21.63 31.68
N ASN A 259 7.95 -22.61 31.45
CA ASN A 259 9.40 -22.53 31.66
C ASN A 259 10.20 -22.40 30.36
N LEU A 260 9.55 -22.07 29.24
CA LEU A 260 10.22 -21.81 27.96
C LEU A 260 11.13 -20.58 27.99
N GLY A 261 10.88 -19.60 28.86
CA GLY A 261 11.65 -18.35 28.90
C GLY A 261 11.37 -17.38 27.75
N ASP A 262 10.72 -17.83 26.67
CA ASP A 262 10.19 -17.04 25.57
C ASP A 262 8.91 -17.71 25.03
N ASN A 263 7.82 -16.97 25.00
CA ASN A 263 6.50 -17.46 24.58
C ASN A 263 6.20 -17.15 23.10
N THR A 264 7.11 -16.53 22.37
CA THR A 264 6.98 -16.31 20.93
C THR A 264 7.25 -17.60 20.14
N TYR A 265 6.85 -17.69 18.87
CA TYR A 265 7.11 -18.84 18.02
C TYR A 265 7.17 -18.44 16.53
N PRO A 266 8.16 -18.95 15.76
CA PRO A 266 9.35 -19.68 16.22
C PRO A 266 10.27 -18.78 17.07
N ASN A 267 11.20 -19.37 17.83
CA ASN A 267 12.16 -18.59 18.63
C ASN A 267 13.46 -19.36 18.94
N ILE A 268 14.49 -18.66 19.43
CA ILE A 268 15.83 -19.23 19.73
C ILE A 268 15.89 -20.20 20.92
N HIS A 269 14.78 -20.36 21.64
CA HIS A 269 14.64 -21.21 22.82
C HIS A 269 14.04 -22.59 22.50
N GLN A 270 13.20 -22.67 21.46
CA GLN A 270 12.52 -23.89 21.04
C GLN A 270 12.64 -24.17 19.54
N GLY A 271 13.26 -23.29 18.76
CA GLY A 271 13.28 -23.36 17.30
C GLY A 271 11.86 -23.41 16.72
N TRP A 272 11.64 -24.42 15.90
CA TRP A 272 10.37 -24.84 15.32
C TRP A 272 9.60 -25.86 16.18
N GLY A 273 9.97 -26.00 17.45
CA GLY A 273 9.25 -26.86 18.40
C GLY A 273 9.72 -28.31 18.38
N GLU A 274 8.88 -29.23 18.86
CA GLU A 274 9.18 -30.66 18.93
C GLU A 274 8.49 -31.43 17.79
N PRO A 275 9.19 -32.25 16.99
CA PRO A 275 8.59 -32.87 15.82
C PRO A 275 7.59 -33.96 16.21
N ASN A 276 6.40 -33.88 15.62
CA ASN A 276 5.39 -34.92 15.66
C ASN A 276 5.22 -35.53 14.26
N LEU A 277 5.89 -36.66 14.01
CA LEU A 277 5.83 -37.34 12.71
C LEU A 277 4.41 -37.73 12.30
N SER A 278 3.54 -38.05 13.26
CA SER A 278 2.15 -38.42 12.96
C SER A 278 1.27 -37.25 12.50
N ALA A 279 1.72 -36.01 12.71
CA ALA A 279 1.03 -34.81 12.23
C ALA A 279 1.44 -34.40 10.81
N VAL A 280 2.53 -34.95 10.27
CA VAL A 280 3.08 -34.58 8.95
C VAL A 280 3.08 -35.75 7.97
N LEU A 281 3.41 -36.98 8.40
CA LEU A 281 3.47 -38.13 7.52
C LEU A 281 2.07 -38.64 7.19
N ASP A 282 1.71 -38.61 5.91
CA ASP A 282 0.42 -39.08 5.43
C ASP A 282 0.46 -40.58 5.11
N PHE A 283 -0.48 -41.34 5.68
CA PHE A 283 -0.68 -42.77 5.42
C PHE A 283 -2.04 -43.05 4.74
N GLY A 284 -2.70 -42.05 4.18
CA GLY A 284 -3.96 -42.14 3.43
C GLY A 284 -5.21 -42.42 4.28
N THR A 285 -5.14 -42.20 5.59
CA THR A 285 -6.24 -42.49 6.54
C THR A 285 -6.68 -41.28 7.37
N GLY A 286 -6.04 -40.12 7.16
CA GLY A 286 -6.27 -38.89 7.92
C GLY A 286 -7.01 -37.80 7.14
N THR A 287 -7.23 -36.67 7.79
CA THR A 287 -7.72 -35.40 7.22
C THR A 287 -6.61 -34.51 6.67
N ARG A 288 -5.35 -34.93 6.87
CA ARG A 288 -4.15 -34.22 6.44
C ARG A 288 -3.51 -34.97 5.29
N SER A 289 -2.96 -34.22 4.36
CA SER A 289 -2.15 -34.72 3.26
C SER A 289 -0.80 -34.03 3.29
N LEU A 290 0.17 -34.62 2.60
CA LEU A 290 1.53 -34.12 2.48
C LEU A 290 1.80 -33.82 1.00
N TYR A 291 2.33 -32.64 0.69
CA TYR A 291 2.87 -32.28 -0.63
C TYR A 291 4.39 -32.07 -0.51
N VAL A 292 5.18 -32.63 -1.42
CA VAL A 292 6.65 -32.67 -1.33
C VAL A 292 7.29 -32.44 -2.69
N GLU A 293 8.30 -31.57 -2.72
CA GLU A 293 9.26 -31.43 -3.81
C GLU A 293 10.67 -31.58 -3.25
N ASP A 294 11.46 -32.50 -3.82
CA ASP A 294 12.85 -32.73 -3.46
C ASP A 294 13.73 -32.48 -4.68
N ILE A 295 14.13 -31.22 -4.86
CA ILE A 295 14.81 -30.74 -6.06
C ILE A 295 16.32 -30.94 -5.90
N ALA A 296 16.85 -31.95 -6.60
CA ALA A 296 18.29 -32.16 -6.71
C ALA A 296 18.99 -30.96 -7.37
N PRO A 297 20.30 -30.73 -7.12
CA PRO A 297 21.07 -29.63 -7.71
C PRO A 297 20.87 -29.45 -9.22
N ALA A 298 20.84 -30.54 -9.99
CA ALA A 298 20.67 -30.46 -11.44
C ALA A 298 19.36 -29.76 -11.89
N GLY A 299 18.30 -29.84 -11.08
CA GLY A 299 17.03 -29.14 -11.30
C GLY A 299 16.88 -27.86 -10.49
N GLY A 300 17.88 -27.48 -9.69
CA GLY A 300 17.86 -26.28 -8.86
C GLY A 300 18.35 -25.01 -9.56
N PHE A 301 18.52 -23.94 -8.80
CA PHE A 301 18.87 -22.62 -9.33
C PHE A 301 20.35 -22.49 -9.65
N ALA A 302 20.68 -22.10 -10.88
CA ALA A 302 22.06 -21.93 -11.33
C ALA A 302 22.72 -20.61 -10.86
N SER A 303 21.90 -19.61 -10.53
CA SER A 303 22.33 -18.28 -10.06
C SER A 303 21.14 -17.49 -9.53
N ALA A 304 21.39 -16.31 -8.94
CA ALA A 304 20.36 -15.35 -8.55
C ALA A 304 19.57 -14.72 -9.72
N ALA A 305 19.93 -15.05 -10.97
CA ALA A 305 19.17 -14.64 -12.15
C ALA A 305 18.30 -15.78 -12.72
N SER A 306 18.23 -16.92 -12.04
CA SER A 306 17.36 -18.02 -12.46
C SER A 306 15.90 -17.62 -12.27
N ALA A 307 15.01 -18.15 -13.11
CA ALA A 307 13.58 -17.95 -12.92
C ALA A 307 13.10 -18.70 -11.67
N ASP A 308 12.12 -18.11 -10.99
CA ASP A 308 11.50 -18.69 -9.80
C ASP A 308 10.83 -20.04 -10.10
N HIS A 309 10.75 -20.87 -9.06
CA HIS A 309 9.93 -22.07 -9.10
C HIS A 309 8.59 -21.80 -8.42
N ASN A 310 7.50 -22.13 -9.12
CA ASN A 310 6.14 -21.87 -8.66
C ASN A 310 5.39 -23.20 -8.48
N TYR A 311 4.66 -23.29 -7.37
CA TYR A 311 3.87 -24.44 -6.97
C TYR A 311 2.50 -23.98 -6.48
N SER A 312 1.52 -24.87 -6.52
CA SER A 312 0.16 -24.60 -6.05
C SER A 312 -0.34 -25.77 -5.22
N VAL A 313 -1.01 -25.47 -4.11
CA VAL A 313 -1.69 -26.47 -3.28
C VAL A 313 -3.12 -26.00 -2.98
N ASN A 314 -4.08 -26.91 -3.06
CA ASN A 314 -5.47 -26.58 -2.74
C ASN A 314 -5.78 -26.94 -1.30
N VAL A 315 -6.14 -25.95 -0.47
CA VAL A 315 -6.58 -26.15 0.90
C VAL A 315 -8.06 -26.53 0.92
N THR A 316 -8.36 -27.70 1.45
CA THR A 316 -9.70 -28.30 1.53
C THR A 316 -10.28 -28.29 2.94
N SER A 317 -9.47 -27.98 3.96
CA SER A 317 -9.93 -27.85 5.35
C SER A 317 -9.27 -26.68 6.08
N THR A 318 -10.08 -25.92 6.81
CA THR A 318 -9.64 -24.80 7.66
C THR A 318 -9.34 -25.20 9.11
N THR A 319 -9.61 -26.47 9.47
CA THR A 319 -9.40 -27.01 10.82
C THR A 319 -8.02 -27.60 11.02
N GLU A 320 -7.29 -27.82 9.93
CA GLU A 320 -5.91 -28.28 9.92
C GLU A 320 -5.01 -27.08 9.64
N GLU A 321 -3.95 -26.90 10.44
CA GLU A 321 -2.93 -25.90 10.13
C GLU A 321 -2.26 -26.19 8.79
N LEU A 322 -2.12 -25.16 7.95
CA LEU A 322 -1.29 -25.19 6.75
C LEU A 322 0.13 -24.82 7.14
N LYS A 323 1.07 -25.72 6.90
CA LYS A 323 2.50 -25.52 7.13
C LYS A 323 3.27 -25.75 5.86
N ILE A 324 4.02 -24.73 5.42
CA ILE A 324 4.87 -24.75 4.23
C ILE A 324 6.29 -24.53 4.71
N THR A 325 7.19 -25.46 4.45
CA THR A 325 8.58 -25.42 4.93
C THR A 325 9.52 -25.66 3.77
N LEU A 326 10.35 -24.67 3.49
CA LEU A 326 11.47 -24.72 2.56
C LEU A 326 12.75 -24.96 3.36
N SER A 327 13.61 -25.86 2.89
CA SER A 327 14.99 -25.91 3.37
C SER A 327 15.95 -26.32 2.27
N TRP A 328 17.21 -25.93 2.41
CA TRP A 328 18.27 -26.29 1.47
C TRP A 328 19.60 -26.54 2.18
N THR A 329 20.46 -27.30 1.50
CA THR A 329 21.85 -27.50 1.92
C THR A 329 22.70 -26.45 1.22
N ASP A 330 23.09 -25.42 1.96
CA ASP A 330 23.81 -24.25 1.45
C ASP A 330 25.32 -24.50 1.34
N GLU A 331 26.03 -23.67 0.58
CA GLU A 331 27.48 -23.80 0.42
C GLU A 331 28.24 -23.61 1.74
N PRO A 332 29.35 -24.32 1.99
CA PRO A 332 30.13 -24.10 3.20
C PRO A 332 30.67 -22.67 3.29
N GLY A 333 30.47 -22.02 4.44
CA GLY A 333 30.97 -20.68 4.72
C GLY A 333 32.45 -20.68 5.13
N SER A 334 33.02 -19.48 5.36
CA SER A 334 34.36 -19.34 5.92
C SER A 334 34.35 -19.27 7.45
N VAL A 335 35.46 -19.65 8.11
CA VAL A 335 35.65 -19.49 9.58
C VAL A 335 35.40 -18.04 10.03
N GLY A 336 34.81 -17.86 11.21
CA GLY A 336 34.60 -16.56 11.86
C GLY A 336 33.13 -16.22 12.09
N THR A 337 32.81 -14.95 12.35
CA THR A 337 31.49 -14.55 12.89
C THR A 337 30.64 -13.65 11.98
N GLY A 338 31.01 -13.47 10.70
CA GLY A 338 30.14 -12.78 9.72
C GLY A 338 28.98 -13.66 9.24
N LYS A 339 28.02 -13.08 8.49
CA LYS A 339 26.90 -13.79 7.82
C LYS A 339 27.43 -15.06 7.16
N LYS A 340 26.81 -16.20 7.45
CA LYS A 340 27.22 -17.48 6.85
C LYS A 340 26.36 -17.94 5.70
N LEU A 341 25.10 -17.52 5.60
CA LEU A 341 24.27 -17.87 4.45
C LEU A 341 24.97 -17.37 3.16
N ILE A 342 25.14 -18.26 2.19
CA ILE A 342 25.80 -17.98 0.90
C ILE A 342 24.75 -17.86 -0.20
N ASN A 343 23.94 -18.89 -0.39
CA ASN A 343 22.81 -18.89 -1.31
C ASN A 343 21.53 -18.59 -0.52
N ASP A 344 20.97 -17.43 -0.78
CA ASP A 344 19.77 -16.86 -0.17
C ASP A 344 18.57 -17.20 -1.07
N LEU A 345 17.71 -18.10 -0.60
CA LEU A 345 16.46 -18.46 -1.27
C LEU A 345 15.31 -17.89 -0.45
N HIS A 346 14.34 -17.27 -1.10
CA HIS A 346 13.15 -16.76 -0.42
C HIS A 346 11.93 -17.63 -0.72
N LEU A 347 11.12 -17.83 0.32
CA LEU A 347 9.80 -18.43 0.24
C LEU A 347 8.75 -17.31 0.27
N THR A 348 7.97 -17.21 -0.81
CA THR A 348 6.81 -16.32 -0.89
C THR A 348 5.55 -17.15 -1.07
N VAL A 349 4.55 -16.95 -0.22
CA VAL A 349 3.30 -17.70 -0.25
C VAL A 349 2.12 -16.73 -0.37
N THR A 350 1.28 -16.92 -1.38
CA THR A 350 0.09 -16.08 -1.63
C THR A 350 -1.18 -16.89 -1.38
N SER A 351 -2.07 -16.36 -0.53
CA SER A 351 -3.36 -16.98 -0.22
C SER A 351 -4.35 -16.83 -1.40
N PRO A 352 -5.45 -17.60 -1.42
CA PRO A 352 -6.54 -17.44 -2.38
C PRO A 352 -7.16 -16.03 -2.41
N THR A 353 -7.00 -15.27 -1.32
CA THR A 353 -7.51 -13.89 -1.18
C THR A 353 -6.49 -12.82 -1.58
N GLY A 354 -5.30 -13.22 -2.06
CA GLY A 354 -4.23 -12.32 -2.47
C GLY A 354 -3.30 -11.86 -1.33
N ALA A 355 -3.43 -12.40 -0.11
CA ALA A 355 -2.54 -12.05 1.00
C ALA A 355 -1.18 -12.74 0.86
N VAL A 356 -0.08 -11.96 0.97
CA VAL A 356 1.28 -12.45 0.77
C VAL A 356 2.00 -12.65 2.11
N PHE A 357 2.57 -13.85 2.30
CA PHE A 357 3.37 -14.26 3.45
C PHE A 357 4.79 -14.57 3.01
N LEU A 358 5.76 -13.96 3.68
CA LEU A 358 7.18 -14.24 3.47
C LEU A 358 7.67 -15.28 4.47
N GLY A 359 8.63 -16.10 4.07
CA GLY A 359 9.30 -17.06 4.93
C GLY A 359 9.84 -16.41 6.20
N ASN A 360 9.57 -17.05 7.34
CA ASN A 360 10.02 -16.62 8.68
C ASN A 360 9.50 -15.26 9.15
N VAL A 361 8.51 -14.67 8.47
CA VAL A 361 7.81 -13.49 8.99
C VAL A 361 6.59 -13.90 9.81
N PHE A 362 6.77 -13.88 11.14
CA PHE A 362 5.78 -14.37 12.10
C PHE A 362 5.24 -13.30 13.03
N ASN A 363 3.94 -13.38 13.33
CA ASN A 363 3.42 -12.86 14.58
C ASN A 363 3.83 -13.82 15.70
N GLY A 364 4.98 -13.57 16.32
CA GLY A 364 5.57 -14.46 17.32
C GLY A 364 4.62 -14.82 18.46
N ALA A 365 3.78 -13.89 18.92
CA ALA A 365 2.83 -14.17 20.01
C ALA A 365 1.75 -15.18 19.58
N GLN A 366 1.23 -15.04 18.36
CA GLN A 366 0.22 -15.94 17.80
C GLN A 366 0.81 -17.26 17.30
N GLY A 367 2.10 -17.29 16.97
CA GLY A 367 2.77 -18.49 16.44
C GLY A 367 2.33 -18.84 15.03
N GLN A 368 1.98 -17.83 14.23
CA GLN A 368 1.60 -17.97 12.83
C GLN A 368 2.22 -16.86 11.99
N SER A 369 2.33 -17.09 10.69
CA SER A 369 2.84 -16.11 9.73
C SER A 369 1.93 -14.90 9.64
N GLN A 370 2.54 -13.74 9.37
CA GLN A 370 1.84 -12.47 9.17
C GLN A 370 2.27 -11.86 7.83
N THR A 371 1.43 -10.99 7.27
CA THR A 371 1.75 -10.26 6.05
C THR A 371 2.68 -9.07 6.31
N GLY A 372 3.34 -8.58 5.26
CA GLY A 372 4.35 -7.52 5.36
C GLY A 372 5.68 -8.03 5.93
N GLY A 373 6.50 -7.12 6.48
CA GLY A 373 7.81 -7.46 7.04
C GLY A 373 8.95 -7.45 6.01
N VAL A 374 10.03 -8.16 6.32
CA VAL A 374 11.24 -8.27 5.49
C VAL A 374 11.59 -9.74 5.38
N ALA A 375 11.96 -10.19 4.18
CA ALA A 375 12.39 -11.55 3.93
C ALA A 375 13.58 -11.95 4.82
N ASP A 376 13.63 -13.22 5.20
CA ASP A 376 14.76 -13.78 5.95
C ASP A 376 16.00 -13.79 5.06
N THR A 377 17.17 -13.47 5.62
CA THR A 377 18.43 -13.45 4.87
C THR A 377 19.56 -14.14 5.64
N LEU A 378 19.22 -14.98 6.62
CA LEU A 378 20.15 -15.60 7.57
C LEU A 378 20.00 -17.12 7.66
N ASN A 379 18.79 -17.64 7.45
CA ASN A 379 18.46 -19.05 7.65
C ASN A 379 18.42 -19.82 6.33
N THR A 380 18.82 -21.09 6.37
CA THR A 380 18.65 -22.05 5.26
C THR A 380 17.32 -22.81 5.34
N ILE A 381 16.42 -22.30 6.18
CA ILE A 381 15.08 -22.83 6.45
C ILE A 381 14.16 -21.64 6.48
N GLU A 382 13.13 -21.67 5.64
CA GLU A 382 12.06 -20.69 5.66
C GLU A 382 10.72 -21.40 5.80
N SER A 383 9.85 -20.88 6.66
CA SER A 383 8.54 -21.49 6.90
C SER A 383 7.42 -20.46 6.90
N VAL A 384 6.27 -20.87 6.40
CA VAL A 384 4.98 -20.18 6.52
C VAL A 384 3.99 -21.11 7.21
N ILE A 385 3.34 -20.62 8.27
CA ILE A 385 2.35 -21.37 9.06
C ILE A 385 1.08 -20.56 9.19
N ARG A 386 -0.06 -21.15 8.80
CA ARG A 386 -1.40 -20.58 9.01
C ARG A 386 -2.23 -21.56 9.82
N LEU A 387 -2.65 -21.15 11.02
CA LEU A 387 -3.43 -21.99 11.93
C LEU A 387 -4.87 -22.21 11.41
N ASN A 388 -5.40 -21.22 10.71
CA ASN A 388 -6.71 -21.26 10.05
C ASN A 388 -6.53 -20.75 8.62
N PRO A 389 -6.07 -21.60 7.70
CA PRO A 389 -5.86 -21.22 6.31
C PRO A 389 -7.20 -20.97 5.60
N GLU A 390 -7.22 -20.01 4.68
CA GLU A 390 -8.32 -19.82 3.74
C GLU A 390 -8.45 -21.06 2.82
N LEU A 391 -9.69 -21.43 2.46
CA LEU A 391 -9.96 -22.51 1.49
C LEU A 391 -9.61 -22.04 0.07
N GLY A 392 -9.16 -22.97 -0.77
CA GLY A 392 -8.83 -22.70 -2.17
C GLY A 392 -7.33 -22.83 -2.48
N ALA A 393 -6.94 -22.35 -3.65
CA ALA A 393 -5.58 -22.49 -4.17
C ALA A 393 -4.60 -21.50 -3.52
N TRP A 394 -3.56 -22.03 -2.89
CA TRP A 394 -2.43 -21.28 -2.36
C TRP A 394 -1.25 -21.38 -3.31
N GLN A 395 -0.71 -20.23 -3.71
CA GLN A 395 0.46 -20.16 -4.57
C GLN A 395 1.73 -20.09 -3.71
N ILE A 396 2.73 -20.88 -4.08
CA ILE A 396 4.01 -20.98 -3.39
C ILE A 396 5.10 -20.69 -4.41
N ASN A 397 5.86 -19.62 -4.20
CA ASN A 397 6.95 -19.19 -5.04
C ASN A 397 8.26 -19.32 -4.24
N ILE A 398 9.29 -19.84 -4.92
CA ILE A 398 10.65 -19.92 -4.40
C ILE A 398 11.57 -19.21 -5.40
N ASP A 399 12.21 -18.15 -4.95
CA ASP A 399 13.12 -17.34 -5.77
C ASP A 399 14.57 -17.38 -5.24
N PRO A 400 15.58 -17.42 -6.13
CA PRO A 400 16.98 -17.31 -5.75
C PRO A 400 17.39 -15.83 -5.64
N PHE A 401 17.17 -15.22 -4.48
CA PHE A 401 17.34 -13.79 -4.27
C PHE A 401 18.79 -13.30 -4.40
N GLU A 402 19.73 -13.94 -3.68
CA GLU A 402 21.15 -13.56 -3.69
C GLU A 402 22.04 -14.79 -3.51
N GLY A 403 23.25 -14.79 -4.06
CA GLY A 403 24.25 -15.78 -3.68
C GLY A 403 25.34 -16.01 -4.70
N ASN A 404 26.35 -16.79 -4.30
CA ASN A 404 27.49 -17.15 -5.14
C ASN A 404 27.48 -18.66 -5.42
N PHE A 405 26.49 -19.07 -6.21
CA PHE A 405 26.21 -20.45 -6.63
C PHE A 405 27.41 -21.08 -7.37
N SER A 406 28.25 -21.81 -6.63
CA SER A 406 29.35 -22.65 -7.11
C SER A 406 28.86 -23.89 -7.87
N VAL A 407 27.68 -24.37 -7.51
CA VAL A 407 26.85 -25.35 -8.24
C VAL A 407 25.40 -24.88 -8.15
N ASN A 408 24.53 -25.49 -8.95
CA ASN A 408 23.10 -25.21 -8.85
C ASN A 408 22.60 -25.55 -7.43
N GLN A 409 21.87 -24.62 -6.81
CA GLN A 409 21.29 -24.82 -5.49
C GLN A 409 19.98 -25.60 -5.59
N GLY A 410 20.00 -26.85 -5.13
CA GLY A 410 18.78 -27.63 -4.88
C GLY A 410 18.12 -27.26 -3.56
N TYR A 411 16.89 -27.71 -3.34
CA TYR A 411 16.13 -27.47 -2.12
C TYR A 411 15.03 -28.52 -1.94
N ALA A 412 14.45 -28.57 -0.75
CA ALA A 412 13.26 -29.37 -0.48
C ALA A 412 12.12 -28.49 0.06
N LEU A 413 10.94 -28.63 -0.55
CA LEU A 413 9.70 -27.99 -0.14
C LEU A 413 8.76 -29.06 0.43
N VAL A 414 8.25 -28.82 1.64
CA VAL A 414 7.28 -29.70 2.30
C VAL A 414 6.08 -28.87 2.72
N VAL A 415 4.90 -29.30 2.28
CA VAL A 415 3.62 -28.70 2.65
C VAL A 415 2.75 -29.75 3.34
N SER A 416 2.21 -29.42 4.52
CA SER A 416 1.24 -30.27 5.19
C SER A 416 0.02 -29.47 5.64
N GLY A 417 -1.12 -30.15 5.72
CA GLY A 417 -2.38 -29.57 6.17
C GLY A 417 -3.55 -30.34 5.58
N GLY A 418 -4.76 -29.80 5.74
CA GLY A 418 -5.94 -30.29 5.03
C GLY A 418 -5.90 -29.84 3.58
N ILE A 419 -5.00 -30.43 2.80
CA ILE A 419 -4.74 -30.10 1.41
C ILE A 419 -5.14 -31.27 0.49
N SER A 420 -5.49 -30.96 -0.75
CA SER A 420 -5.60 -31.96 -1.81
C SER A 420 -4.24 -32.13 -2.49
N VAL A 421 -3.76 -33.37 -2.57
CA VAL A 421 -2.50 -33.77 -3.22
C VAL A 421 -2.73 -34.57 -4.48
N ASP A 422 -3.98 -34.90 -4.79
CA ASP A 422 -4.36 -35.36 -6.11
C ASP A 422 -3.92 -34.26 -7.10
N ALA A 423 -3.28 -34.69 -8.19
CA ALA A 423 -3.20 -33.83 -9.36
C ALA A 423 -4.62 -33.31 -9.60
N PRO A 424 -4.81 -31.99 -9.78
CA PRO A 424 -6.12 -31.39 -9.91
C PRO A 424 -7.02 -32.31 -10.74
N ASP A 425 -8.14 -32.77 -10.18
CA ASP A 425 -9.18 -33.54 -10.88
C ASP A 425 -10.46 -32.77 -10.64
N CYS A 426 -10.57 -31.68 -11.38
CA CYS A 426 -11.59 -30.68 -11.17
C CYS A 426 -12.99 -31.20 -11.57
N ASN A 427 -13.07 -32.17 -12.48
CA ASN A 427 -14.34 -32.76 -12.91
C ASN A 427 -14.72 -34.01 -12.09
N THR A 428 -13.87 -34.42 -11.16
CA THR A 428 -14.07 -35.52 -10.19
C THR A 428 -14.33 -36.87 -10.84
N ASN A 429 -13.83 -37.09 -12.05
CA ASN A 429 -14.04 -38.34 -12.78
C ASN A 429 -13.05 -39.45 -12.34
N GLY A 430 -12.06 -39.10 -11.52
CA GLY A 430 -10.99 -39.97 -11.03
C GLY A 430 -9.77 -40.03 -11.95
N ILE A 431 -9.64 -39.11 -12.90
CA ILE A 431 -8.50 -38.92 -13.82
C ILE A 431 -7.97 -37.51 -13.58
N PRO A 432 -6.66 -37.33 -13.36
CA PRO A 432 -6.05 -36.01 -13.29
C PRO A 432 -6.31 -35.13 -14.51
N ASP A 433 -6.41 -33.83 -14.30
CA ASP A 433 -6.62 -32.78 -15.29
C ASP A 433 -5.63 -32.88 -16.46
N ASP A 434 -4.34 -33.04 -16.17
CA ASP A 434 -3.30 -33.25 -17.17
C ASP A 434 -3.54 -34.51 -18.03
N ASP A 435 -4.02 -35.59 -17.42
CA ASP A 435 -4.33 -36.85 -18.10
C ASP A 435 -5.64 -36.74 -18.92
N ASP A 436 -6.62 -35.96 -18.45
CA ASP A 436 -7.83 -35.64 -19.19
C ASP A 436 -7.51 -34.81 -20.44
N ILE A 437 -6.64 -33.79 -20.33
CA ILE A 437 -6.16 -32.99 -21.46
C ILE A 437 -5.40 -33.88 -22.45
N ALA A 438 -4.50 -34.73 -21.96
CA ALA A 438 -3.78 -35.69 -22.81
C ALA A 438 -4.72 -36.72 -23.49
N ALA A 439 -5.84 -37.06 -22.86
CA ALA A 439 -6.90 -37.91 -23.40
C ALA A 439 -7.85 -37.18 -24.37
N GLY A 440 -7.68 -35.86 -24.54
CA GLY A 440 -8.40 -35.03 -25.50
C GLY A 440 -9.48 -34.12 -24.92
N ALA A 441 -9.48 -33.88 -23.60
CA ALA A 441 -10.18 -32.75 -23.03
C ALA A 441 -9.59 -31.44 -23.60
N THR A 442 -10.47 -30.46 -23.83
CA THR A 442 -10.04 -29.16 -24.34
C THR A 442 -9.39 -28.37 -23.21
N ASP A 443 -8.24 -27.76 -23.50
CA ASP A 443 -7.54 -26.77 -22.67
C ASP A 443 -7.11 -25.65 -23.63
N CYS A 444 -7.93 -24.62 -23.72
CA CYS A 444 -7.75 -23.55 -24.71
C CYS A 444 -6.66 -22.55 -24.33
N ASN A 445 -6.39 -22.38 -23.03
CA ASN A 445 -5.47 -21.38 -22.47
C ASN A 445 -4.11 -22.00 -22.05
N SER A 446 -3.98 -23.32 -22.15
CA SER A 446 -2.80 -24.12 -21.82
C SER A 446 -2.33 -23.99 -20.37
N ASN A 447 -3.26 -23.80 -19.44
CA ASN A 447 -2.97 -23.68 -18.01
C ASN A 447 -2.90 -25.02 -17.26
N GLY A 448 -3.18 -26.15 -17.94
CA GLY A 448 -3.17 -27.48 -17.33
C GLY A 448 -4.48 -27.87 -16.63
N VAL A 449 -5.55 -27.09 -16.79
CA VAL A 449 -6.90 -27.40 -16.28
C VAL A 449 -7.86 -27.57 -17.47
N PRO A 450 -8.61 -28.68 -17.59
CA PRO A 450 -9.62 -28.86 -18.62
C PRO A 450 -10.69 -27.75 -18.62
N ASP A 451 -11.08 -27.25 -19.80
CA ASP A 451 -12.11 -26.20 -19.96
C ASP A 451 -13.43 -26.53 -19.21
N ILE A 452 -13.80 -27.82 -19.11
CA ILE A 452 -15.04 -28.26 -18.42
C ILE A 452 -15.05 -27.94 -16.92
N CYS A 453 -13.87 -27.68 -16.37
CA CYS A 453 -13.66 -27.37 -14.98
C CYS A 453 -13.40 -25.91 -14.70
N GLU A 454 -13.18 -25.16 -15.76
CA GLU A 454 -13.04 -23.73 -15.66
C GLU A 454 -14.42 -23.08 -15.55
N PRO A 455 -14.49 -21.89 -14.95
CA PRO A 455 -15.73 -21.14 -14.92
C PRO A 455 -16.31 -20.95 -16.33
N ASP A 456 -17.59 -21.28 -16.49
CA ASP A 456 -18.44 -20.92 -17.63
C ASP A 456 -19.63 -20.17 -17.05
N CYS A 457 -19.41 -18.89 -16.82
CA CYS A 457 -20.37 -18.07 -16.11
C CYS A 457 -21.57 -17.69 -17.01
N ASN A 458 -21.37 -17.61 -18.33
CA ASN A 458 -22.40 -17.24 -19.30
C ASN A 458 -23.24 -18.46 -19.77
N GLY A 459 -22.84 -19.68 -19.40
CA GLY A 459 -23.55 -20.93 -19.63
C GLY A 459 -23.55 -21.39 -21.10
N ASN A 460 -22.59 -20.92 -21.90
CA ASN A 460 -22.51 -21.25 -23.32
C ASN A 460 -21.76 -22.58 -23.59
N ASN A 461 -21.23 -23.23 -22.55
CA ASN A 461 -20.38 -24.43 -22.55
C ASN A 461 -18.97 -24.21 -23.16
N ILE A 462 -18.45 -22.99 -23.06
CA ILE A 462 -17.09 -22.58 -23.38
C ILE A 462 -16.57 -21.89 -22.11
N ALA A 463 -15.37 -22.27 -21.65
CA ALA A 463 -14.80 -21.63 -20.48
C ALA A 463 -14.52 -20.14 -20.72
N ASP A 464 -14.64 -19.33 -19.67
CA ASP A 464 -14.50 -17.87 -19.72
C ASP A 464 -13.15 -17.45 -20.35
N ALA A 465 -12.05 -18.13 -19.97
CA ALA A 465 -10.72 -17.89 -20.55
C ALA A 465 -10.63 -18.23 -22.06
N CYS A 466 -11.43 -19.19 -22.53
CA CYS A 466 -11.54 -19.52 -23.96
C CYS A 466 -12.34 -18.48 -24.73
N ASP A 467 -13.37 -17.93 -24.10
CA ASP A 467 -14.17 -16.85 -24.66
C ASP A 467 -13.33 -15.57 -24.83
N ILE A 468 -12.46 -15.27 -23.86
CA ILE A 468 -11.52 -14.13 -23.92
C ILE A 468 -10.45 -14.36 -25.01
N SER A 469 -9.80 -15.53 -25.02
CA SER A 469 -8.72 -15.83 -25.96
C SER A 469 -9.18 -15.90 -27.42
N SER A 470 -10.43 -16.28 -27.65
CA SER A 470 -11.05 -16.31 -28.99
C SER A 470 -11.72 -14.99 -29.39
N GLY A 471 -11.79 -14.01 -28.48
CA GLY A 471 -12.40 -12.70 -28.69
C GLY A 471 -13.93 -12.75 -28.87
N THR A 472 -14.58 -13.80 -28.36
CA THR A 472 -16.04 -13.96 -28.40
C THR A 472 -16.74 -13.26 -27.23
N SER A 473 -16.00 -12.96 -26.16
CA SER A 473 -16.47 -12.19 -25.00
C SER A 473 -15.43 -11.15 -24.58
N LEU A 474 -15.86 -10.19 -23.76
CA LEU A 474 -15.04 -9.08 -23.27
C LEU A 474 -14.56 -9.36 -21.84
N ASP A 475 -13.30 -9.03 -21.57
CA ASP A 475 -12.66 -8.95 -20.25
C ASP A 475 -11.81 -7.68 -20.29
N CYS A 476 -12.42 -6.58 -19.87
CA CYS A 476 -11.84 -5.25 -19.97
C CYS A 476 -10.86 -4.91 -18.83
N ASN A 477 -11.05 -5.50 -17.64
CA ASN A 477 -10.19 -5.27 -16.47
C ASN A 477 -9.03 -6.28 -16.38
N GLY A 478 -9.04 -7.31 -17.23
CA GLY A 478 -7.97 -8.31 -17.36
C GLY A 478 -7.90 -9.29 -16.19
N ASN A 479 -8.98 -9.41 -15.41
CA ASN A 479 -9.03 -10.28 -14.24
C ASN A 479 -9.42 -11.73 -14.58
N THR A 480 -9.58 -12.05 -15.87
CA THR A 480 -9.93 -13.37 -16.42
C THR A 480 -11.37 -13.83 -16.20
N ILE A 481 -12.23 -12.96 -15.65
CA ILE A 481 -13.67 -13.14 -15.55
C ILE A 481 -14.32 -12.34 -16.69
N LEU A 482 -15.34 -12.89 -17.36
CA LEU A 482 -16.05 -12.13 -18.39
C LEU A 482 -16.79 -10.94 -17.79
N ASP A 483 -16.81 -9.81 -18.49
CA ASP A 483 -17.52 -8.59 -18.09
C ASP A 483 -18.96 -8.89 -17.62
N SER A 484 -19.70 -9.69 -18.40
CA SER A 484 -21.08 -10.09 -18.10
C SER A 484 -21.26 -10.92 -16.83
N CYS A 485 -20.18 -11.45 -16.29
CA CYS A 485 -20.14 -12.34 -15.14
C CYS A 485 -19.50 -11.69 -13.93
N ASP A 486 -18.64 -10.71 -14.17
CA ASP A 486 -18.09 -9.86 -13.13
C ASP A 486 -19.18 -8.98 -12.50
N VAL A 487 -20.25 -8.70 -13.25
CA VAL A 487 -21.42 -7.91 -12.82
C VAL A 487 -22.62 -8.77 -12.36
N GLY A 488 -22.48 -10.10 -12.44
CA GLY A 488 -23.54 -11.06 -12.19
C GLY A 488 -23.78 -11.39 -10.71
N ALA A 489 -24.69 -12.34 -10.44
CA ALA A 489 -24.98 -12.80 -9.08
C ALA A 489 -23.77 -13.51 -8.46
N GLY A 490 -22.97 -12.77 -7.67
CA GLY A 490 -21.72 -13.25 -7.07
C GLY A 490 -20.44 -12.77 -7.76
N GLY A 491 -20.56 -11.85 -8.74
CA GLY A 491 -19.42 -11.18 -9.38
C GLY A 491 -18.72 -10.17 -8.47
N THR A 492 -17.54 -9.71 -8.89
CA THR A 492 -16.66 -8.84 -8.10
C THR A 492 -16.75 -7.36 -8.49
N SER A 493 -17.30 -7.05 -9.67
CA SER A 493 -17.42 -5.70 -10.19
C SER A 493 -18.82 -5.13 -10.02
N ALA A 494 -18.88 -3.80 -9.94
CA ALA A 494 -20.13 -3.07 -9.90
C ALA A 494 -20.65 -2.86 -11.33
N ASP A 495 -21.97 -2.93 -11.48
CA ASP A 495 -22.73 -2.57 -12.70
C ASP A 495 -23.98 -1.88 -12.23
N CYS A 496 -23.80 -0.61 -11.92
CA CYS A 496 -24.83 0.16 -11.25
C CYS A 496 -25.95 0.58 -12.20
N ASP A 497 -25.69 0.69 -13.50
CA ASP A 497 -26.70 0.98 -14.53
C ASP A 497 -27.33 -0.28 -15.15
N GLY A 498 -26.77 -1.46 -14.86
CA GLY A 498 -27.31 -2.77 -15.22
C GLY A 498 -27.18 -3.06 -16.72
N ASP A 499 -26.20 -2.43 -17.39
CA ASP A 499 -26.01 -2.55 -18.83
C ASP A 499 -25.22 -3.81 -19.24
N GLY A 500 -24.64 -4.51 -18.25
CA GLY A 500 -23.86 -5.73 -18.43
C GLY A 500 -22.36 -5.51 -18.60
N THR A 501 -21.87 -4.27 -18.48
CA THR A 501 -20.47 -3.87 -18.55
C THR A 501 -20.01 -3.35 -17.17
N PRO A 502 -18.92 -3.88 -16.59
CA PRO A 502 -18.38 -3.36 -15.32
C PRO A 502 -18.14 -1.86 -15.35
N ASP A 503 -18.50 -1.16 -14.27
CA ASP A 503 -18.35 0.29 -14.13
C ASP A 503 -16.91 0.72 -14.43
N GLU A 504 -15.90 0.01 -13.90
CA GLU A 504 -14.48 0.34 -14.14
C GLU A 504 -14.07 0.30 -15.61
N CYS A 505 -14.79 -0.48 -16.42
CA CYS A 505 -14.53 -0.63 -17.84
C CYS A 505 -15.25 0.41 -18.67
N GLN A 506 -16.43 0.83 -18.22
CA GLN A 506 -17.08 2.00 -18.76
C GLN A 506 -16.18 3.24 -18.53
N LEU A 507 -15.59 3.38 -17.35
CA LEU A 507 -14.62 4.44 -17.04
C LEU A 507 -13.39 4.39 -17.94
N LEU A 508 -12.81 3.21 -18.16
CA LEU A 508 -11.69 3.04 -19.09
C LEU A 508 -12.06 3.39 -20.54
N ALA A 509 -13.32 3.14 -20.93
CA ALA A 509 -13.88 3.52 -22.22
C ALA A 509 -14.23 5.02 -22.32
N GLY A 510 -14.04 5.79 -21.25
CA GLY A 510 -14.28 7.23 -21.18
C GLY A 510 -15.70 7.61 -20.76
N ALA A 511 -16.41 6.73 -20.05
CA ALA A 511 -17.61 7.12 -19.34
C ALA A 511 -17.30 8.15 -18.26
N ALA A 512 -18.32 8.91 -17.86
CA ALA A 512 -18.16 10.08 -17.01
C ALA A 512 -18.00 9.65 -15.53
N ASP A 513 -16.85 10.00 -14.94
CA ASP A 513 -16.52 10.00 -13.51
C ASP A 513 -15.79 11.30 -13.26
N CYS A 514 -16.57 12.35 -13.10
CA CYS A 514 -16.06 13.70 -13.07
C CYS A 514 -15.52 14.10 -11.69
N ASN A 515 -15.96 13.43 -10.62
CA ASN A 515 -15.44 13.62 -9.26
C ASN A 515 -14.19 12.76 -8.97
N GLY A 516 -13.85 11.82 -9.85
CA GLY A 516 -12.66 10.96 -9.77
C GLY A 516 -12.72 9.96 -8.62
N ASN A 517 -13.92 9.65 -8.13
CA ASN A 517 -14.12 8.73 -7.01
C ASN A 517 -14.09 7.25 -7.45
N GLY A 518 -14.05 6.99 -8.77
CA GLY A 518 -14.04 5.65 -9.35
C GLY A 518 -15.43 5.04 -9.53
N GLN A 519 -16.50 5.83 -9.42
CA GLN A 519 -17.89 5.46 -9.66
C GLN A 519 -18.45 6.30 -10.82
N LEU A 520 -19.31 5.72 -11.65
CA LEU A 520 -19.95 6.44 -12.75
C LEU A 520 -20.89 7.53 -12.21
N ASP A 521 -20.90 8.69 -12.87
CA ASP A 521 -21.75 9.81 -12.48
C ASP A 521 -23.25 9.44 -12.39
N SER A 522 -23.71 8.60 -13.32
CA SER A 522 -25.09 8.08 -13.34
C SER A 522 -25.44 7.29 -12.07
N CYS A 523 -24.45 6.67 -11.46
CA CYS A 523 -24.62 5.81 -10.30
C CYS A 523 -24.49 6.57 -8.99
N ASP A 524 -23.69 7.63 -9.00
CA ASP A 524 -23.67 8.60 -7.91
C ASP A 524 -25.05 9.29 -7.75
N LEU A 525 -25.76 9.53 -8.87
CA LEU A 525 -27.14 10.01 -8.88
C LEU A 525 -28.14 8.98 -8.34
N ASP A 526 -28.07 7.73 -8.81
CA ASP A 526 -29.01 6.67 -8.41
C ASP A 526 -28.86 6.27 -6.93
N LEU A 527 -27.65 6.35 -6.37
CA LEU A 527 -27.37 6.12 -4.94
C LEU A 527 -27.67 7.35 -4.07
N GLY A 528 -27.88 8.52 -4.66
CA GLY A 528 -28.09 9.79 -3.96
C GLY A 528 -26.88 10.23 -3.13
N VAL A 529 -25.69 9.83 -3.54
CA VAL A 529 -24.41 10.23 -2.91
C VAL A 529 -23.92 11.57 -3.47
N SER A 530 -24.30 11.90 -4.70
CA SER A 530 -24.12 13.22 -5.31
C SER A 530 -25.46 13.84 -5.72
N THR A 531 -25.46 15.14 -5.97
CA THR A 531 -26.65 15.91 -6.33
C THR A 531 -26.56 16.39 -7.78
N ASP A 532 -27.71 16.46 -8.46
CA ASP A 532 -27.92 17.12 -9.76
C ASP A 532 -29.16 18.01 -9.56
N CYS A 533 -28.92 19.23 -9.12
CA CYS A 533 -29.96 20.15 -8.69
C CYS A 533 -30.67 20.85 -9.86
N ASP A 534 -30.03 20.94 -11.03
CA ASP A 534 -30.60 21.53 -12.24
C ASP A 534 -31.23 20.48 -13.19
N PHE A 535 -31.09 19.20 -12.86
CA PHE A 535 -31.59 18.01 -13.56
C PHE A 535 -31.05 17.87 -14.99
N ASN A 536 -29.83 18.33 -15.24
CA ASN A 536 -29.19 18.29 -16.55
C ASN A 536 -28.51 16.94 -16.86
N GLY A 537 -28.35 16.06 -15.84
CA GLY A 537 -27.71 14.75 -15.94
C GLY A 537 -26.19 14.75 -15.70
N VAL A 538 -25.61 15.87 -15.26
CA VAL A 538 -24.24 16.04 -14.77
C VAL A 538 -24.32 16.33 -13.27
N LEU A 539 -23.38 15.82 -12.49
CA LEU A 539 -23.35 16.08 -11.05
C LEU A 539 -23.00 17.55 -10.78
N ASP A 540 -23.56 18.14 -9.73
CA ASP A 540 -23.31 19.53 -9.35
C ASP A 540 -21.81 19.79 -9.16
N GLU A 541 -21.09 18.89 -8.50
CA GLU A 541 -19.63 18.97 -8.30
C GLU A 541 -18.84 18.99 -9.61
N CYS A 542 -19.42 18.44 -10.67
CA CYS A 542 -18.84 18.33 -11.99
C CYS A 542 -19.24 19.47 -12.90
N ASP A 543 -20.45 19.98 -12.73
CA ASP A 543 -20.83 21.28 -13.27
C ASP A 543 -19.89 22.35 -12.71
N LEU A 544 -19.59 22.34 -11.40
CA LEU A 544 -18.60 23.24 -10.79
C LEU A 544 -17.21 23.07 -11.40
N ALA A 545 -16.75 21.83 -11.62
CA ALA A 545 -15.49 21.56 -12.31
C ALA A 545 -15.50 22.03 -13.79
N ASN A 546 -16.66 22.00 -14.44
CA ASN A 546 -16.88 22.46 -15.82
C ASN A 546 -17.24 23.95 -15.92
N GLY A 547 -17.12 24.71 -14.83
CA GLY A 547 -17.25 26.17 -14.82
C GLY A 547 -18.64 26.68 -14.46
N ALA A 548 -19.48 25.86 -13.85
CA ALA A 548 -20.63 26.35 -13.11
C ALA A 548 -20.17 27.25 -11.96
N VAL A 549 -20.97 28.27 -11.69
CA VAL A 549 -20.62 29.34 -10.76
C VAL A 549 -20.95 28.89 -9.33
N ASP A 550 -19.94 28.87 -8.45
CA ASP A 550 -20.05 28.74 -6.98
C ASP A 550 -19.20 29.87 -6.39
N CYS A 551 -19.85 30.99 -6.16
CA CYS A 551 -19.18 32.22 -5.78
C CYS A 551 -18.92 32.33 -4.27
N ASP A 552 -19.66 31.60 -3.42
CA ASP A 552 -19.46 31.59 -1.97
C ASP A 552 -18.54 30.43 -1.49
N GLY A 553 -18.22 29.49 -2.38
CA GLY A 553 -17.31 28.38 -2.18
C GLY A 553 -17.89 27.27 -1.30
N ASN A 554 -19.21 27.16 -1.20
CA ASN A 554 -19.88 26.19 -0.34
C ASN A 554 -19.99 24.79 -0.98
N GLY A 555 -19.64 24.65 -2.27
CA GLY A 555 -19.69 23.40 -3.04
C GLY A 555 -21.04 23.10 -3.69
N ILE A 556 -21.95 24.08 -3.74
CA ILE A 556 -23.24 24.05 -4.43
C ILE A 556 -23.22 25.16 -5.48
N GLN A 557 -23.78 24.90 -6.67
CA GLN A 557 -23.88 25.93 -7.70
C GLN A 557 -24.84 27.06 -7.28
N ASP A 558 -24.50 28.30 -7.64
CA ASP A 558 -25.29 29.50 -7.37
C ASP A 558 -26.76 29.37 -7.78
N SER A 559 -27.03 28.78 -8.95
CA SER A 559 -28.40 28.53 -9.42
C SER A 559 -29.19 27.63 -8.46
N CYS A 560 -28.51 26.72 -7.78
CA CYS A 560 -29.09 25.78 -6.85
C CYS A 560 -29.21 26.36 -5.45
N ASP A 561 -28.30 27.24 -5.05
CA ASP A 561 -28.44 28.07 -3.87
C ASP A 561 -29.65 29.01 -3.98
N LEU A 562 -29.88 29.63 -5.15
CA LEU A 562 -31.05 30.46 -5.41
C LEU A 562 -32.35 29.66 -5.34
N VAL A 563 -32.36 28.42 -5.85
CA VAL A 563 -33.51 27.50 -5.72
C VAL A 563 -33.72 27.07 -4.25
N ALA A 564 -32.64 26.91 -3.49
CA ALA A 564 -32.67 26.62 -2.05
C ALA A 564 -33.10 27.83 -1.19
N GLY A 565 -33.18 29.02 -1.79
CA GLY A 565 -33.71 30.24 -1.19
C GLY A 565 -32.66 31.21 -0.66
N THR A 566 -31.44 31.19 -1.20
CA THR A 566 -30.48 32.27 -0.94
C THR A 566 -31.03 33.62 -1.45
N PRO A 567 -30.79 34.72 -0.73
CA PRO A 567 -31.21 36.05 -1.18
C PRO A 567 -30.52 36.50 -2.48
N ASP A 568 -31.30 37.11 -3.38
CA ASP A 568 -30.89 37.82 -4.59
C ASP A 568 -31.82 39.05 -4.71
N CYS A 569 -31.44 40.15 -4.07
CA CYS A 569 -32.29 41.34 -3.95
C CYS A 569 -32.39 42.11 -5.28
N ASN A 570 -31.34 42.11 -6.09
CA ASN A 570 -31.30 42.84 -7.37
C ASN A 570 -31.82 41.99 -8.55
N ILE A 571 -32.14 40.71 -8.31
CA ILE A 571 -32.75 39.75 -9.24
C ILE A 571 -31.86 39.56 -10.48
N ASN A 572 -30.55 39.64 -10.31
CA ASN A 572 -29.59 39.48 -11.39
C ASN A 572 -29.24 38.00 -11.66
N GLY A 573 -29.71 37.08 -10.82
CA GLY A 573 -29.43 35.65 -10.91
C GLY A 573 -28.10 35.22 -10.30
N ILE A 574 -27.49 36.08 -9.46
CA ILE A 574 -26.28 35.85 -8.67
C ILE A 574 -26.67 36.03 -7.18
N PRO A 575 -26.29 35.12 -6.27
CA PRO A 575 -26.55 35.28 -4.84
C PRO A 575 -25.95 36.57 -4.27
N ASP A 576 -26.66 37.25 -3.36
CA ASP A 576 -26.20 38.51 -2.74
C ASP A 576 -24.83 38.36 -2.04
N SER A 577 -24.51 37.16 -1.52
CA SER A 577 -23.21 36.82 -0.91
C SER A 577 -22.03 37.00 -1.86
N CYS A 578 -22.31 36.95 -3.15
CA CYS A 578 -21.34 36.96 -4.22
C CYS A 578 -21.24 38.30 -4.93
N ASP A 579 -22.17 39.20 -4.65
CA ASP A 579 -22.15 40.57 -5.12
C ASP A 579 -21.20 41.48 -4.30
N LEU A 580 -20.69 41.01 -3.14
CA LEU A 580 -20.10 41.88 -2.11
C LEU A 580 -18.57 41.82 -1.82
N VAL A 581 -17.70 41.23 -2.66
CA VAL A 581 -16.26 41.12 -2.30
C VAL A 581 -15.28 41.76 -3.31
N GLY A 582 -14.43 42.67 -2.80
CA GLY A 582 -13.41 43.42 -3.53
C GLY A 582 -11.98 42.86 -3.56
N SER A 583 -11.26 43.22 -4.63
CA SER A 583 -9.81 43.16 -4.93
C SER A 583 -9.07 41.81 -4.99
N ILE A 584 -8.56 41.48 -6.17
CA ILE A 584 -7.58 40.40 -6.43
C ILE A 584 -6.23 40.75 -5.78
N SER A 585 -5.65 39.84 -4.99
CA SER A 585 -4.32 39.99 -4.38
C SER A 585 -3.19 40.12 -5.42
N ASP A 586 -2.30 41.11 -5.25
CA ASP A 586 -1.05 41.21 -6.01
C ASP A 586 -0.19 39.94 -5.79
N GLY A 587 0.15 39.24 -6.87
CA GLY A 587 0.99 38.04 -6.80
C GLY A 587 2.48 38.36 -6.79
N PRO A 588 3.37 37.36 -6.94
CA PRO A 588 4.81 37.57 -6.89
C PRO A 588 5.31 38.53 -7.99
N ILE A 589 6.15 39.50 -7.61
CA ILE A 589 6.77 40.44 -8.54
C ILE A 589 8.13 39.92 -9.03
N ALA A 590 8.23 39.61 -10.32
CA ALA A 590 9.46 39.18 -10.97
C ALA A 590 10.44 40.35 -11.25
N ASN A 591 11.73 40.14 -10.94
CA ASN A 591 12.81 41.10 -11.24
C ASN A 591 13.27 41.06 -12.71
N ASN A 592 13.18 39.91 -13.37
CA ASN A 592 13.33 39.71 -14.82
C ASN A 592 12.73 38.36 -15.24
N GLY A 593 12.44 38.18 -16.53
CA GLY A 593 12.02 36.90 -17.12
C GLY A 593 13.19 35.95 -17.34
N ALA A 594 12.87 34.68 -17.63
CA ALA A 594 13.86 33.65 -17.90
C ALA A 594 14.18 33.50 -19.39
N GLU A 595 15.40 33.08 -19.70
CA GLU A 595 15.92 32.91 -21.06
C GLU A 595 15.26 31.78 -21.87
N THR A 596 14.53 30.88 -21.22
CA THR A 596 13.91 29.72 -21.88
C THR A 596 12.53 29.49 -21.30
N LEU A 597 11.60 28.99 -22.12
CA LEU A 597 10.24 28.62 -21.71
C LEU A 597 10.20 27.71 -20.47
N ALA A 598 11.05 26.67 -20.42
CA ALA A 598 11.08 25.72 -19.30
C ALA A 598 11.47 26.37 -17.96
N GLY A 599 12.10 27.55 -18.01
CA GLY A 599 12.50 28.33 -16.84
C GLY A 599 11.59 29.51 -16.54
N ALA A 600 10.42 29.64 -17.21
CA ALA A 600 9.54 30.80 -17.10
C ALA A 600 9.30 31.21 -15.64
N VAL A 601 9.49 32.51 -15.36
CA VAL A 601 9.41 33.02 -13.98
C VAL A 601 7.95 33.30 -13.61
N THR A 602 7.51 32.75 -12.47
CA THR A 602 6.16 33.00 -11.97
C THR A 602 5.96 34.46 -11.57
N MET A 603 4.87 35.06 -12.06
CA MET A 603 4.46 36.43 -11.75
C MET A 603 2.97 36.49 -11.38
N GLY A 604 2.53 37.60 -10.78
CA GLY A 604 1.10 37.93 -10.63
C GLY A 604 0.83 39.38 -11.01
N PRO A 605 -0.34 39.95 -10.68
CA PRO A 605 -0.63 41.36 -10.97
C PRO A 605 0.43 42.29 -10.39
N GLY A 606 0.75 43.37 -11.10
CA GLY A 606 1.75 44.37 -10.69
C GLY A 606 2.80 44.67 -11.75
N SER A 607 3.93 45.27 -11.34
CA SER A 607 5.00 45.72 -12.25
C SER A 607 6.26 44.86 -12.13
N HIS A 608 6.71 44.29 -13.24
CA HIS A 608 7.84 43.37 -13.34
C HIS A 608 8.98 43.98 -14.14
N GLY A 609 10.23 43.63 -13.80
CA GLY A 609 11.38 44.04 -14.58
C GLY A 609 11.48 43.25 -15.90
N VAL A 610 11.95 43.90 -16.96
CA VAL A 610 12.21 43.32 -18.29
C VAL A 610 13.64 43.69 -18.71
N ASN A 611 14.43 42.70 -19.10
CA ASN A 611 15.76 42.87 -19.66
C ASN A 611 16.03 41.74 -20.66
N THR A 612 16.09 42.11 -21.93
CA THR A 612 16.33 41.24 -23.09
C THR A 612 17.75 41.38 -23.64
N LEU A 613 18.63 42.12 -22.95
CA LEU A 613 20.01 42.30 -23.42
C LEU A 613 20.80 40.99 -23.26
N GLY A 614 21.11 40.37 -24.40
CA GLY A 614 21.91 39.15 -24.46
C GLY A 614 21.10 37.86 -24.42
N SER A 615 19.77 37.95 -24.44
CA SER A 615 18.89 36.80 -24.58
C SER A 615 18.94 36.23 -25.99
N THR A 616 18.59 34.95 -26.12
CA THR A 616 18.54 34.25 -27.42
C THR A 616 17.11 34.21 -27.96
N THR A 617 16.96 34.19 -29.28
CA THR A 617 15.66 33.90 -29.92
C THR A 617 15.43 32.40 -29.98
N ASP A 618 14.71 31.85 -29.01
CA ASP A 618 14.52 30.40 -28.87
C ASP A 618 13.05 29.95 -28.92
N GLY A 619 12.10 30.86 -28.76
CA GLY A 619 10.69 30.54 -28.91
C GLY A 619 10.22 30.37 -30.36
N VAL A 620 9.07 29.69 -30.49
CA VAL A 620 8.45 29.39 -31.78
C VAL A 620 7.94 30.66 -32.48
N THR A 621 7.80 30.59 -33.81
CA THR A 621 7.10 31.64 -34.57
C THR A 621 5.63 31.67 -34.15
N LEU A 622 5.07 32.88 -34.00
CA LEU A 622 3.68 33.13 -33.63
C LEU A 622 2.72 32.54 -34.66
N ASP A 623 1.51 32.18 -34.21
CA ASP A 623 0.46 31.71 -35.13
C ASP A 623 -0.05 32.88 -35.98
N PRO A 624 0.13 32.85 -37.32
CA PRO A 624 -0.28 33.96 -38.18
C PRO A 624 -1.81 34.15 -38.25
N LEU A 625 -2.62 33.20 -37.75
CA LEU A 625 -4.07 33.36 -37.66
C LEU A 625 -4.51 34.19 -36.45
N VAL A 626 -3.73 34.15 -35.37
CA VAL A 626 -3.99 34.90 -34.14
C VAL A 626 -3.16 36.19 -34.11
N CYS A 627 -1.96 36.13 -34.69
CA CYS A 627 -0.88 37.09 -34.55
C CYS A 627 -0.26 37.43 -35.90
N ASP A 628 -0.97 38.22 -36.71
CA ASP A 628 -0.48 38.70 -38.01
C ASP A 628 0.29 40.03 -37.84
N PRO A 629 1.63 40.08 -38.03
CA PRO A 629 2.41 41.33 -38.03
C PRO A 629 2.00 42.31 -39.15
N GLY A 630 1.19 41.85 -40.12
CA GLY A 630 0.87 42.60 -41.31
C GLY A 630 2.07 42.72 -42.25
N THR A 631 2.17 43.83 -42.96
CA THR A 631 3.14 44.01 -44.07
C THR A 631 4.59 44.28 -43.66
N PHE A 632 4.88 44.49 -42.37
CA PHE A 632 6.20 44.84 -41.86
C PHE A 632 6.58 43.86 -40.74
N GLY A 633 7.79 43.28 -40.81
CA GLY A 633 8.26 42.28 -39.84
C GLY A 633 8.05 40.84 -40.28
N ASP A 634 8.32 39.90 -39.38
CA ASP A 634 8.00 38.47 -39.51
C ASP A 634 7.24 37.98 -38.25
N ASP A 635 6.87 36.70 -38.20
CA ASP A 635 6.08 36.13 -37.10
C ASP A 635 6.95 35.77 -35.88
N GLN A 636 8.18 36.29 -35.75
CA GLN A 636 9.06 35.98 -34.64
C GLN A 636 9.09 37.11 -33.58
N ILE A 637 9.30 36.70 -32.33
CA ILE A 637 9.71 37.58 -31.23
C ILE A 637 11.20 37.34 -31.00
N TYR A 638 12.02 38.39 -31.15
CA TYR A 638 13.47 38.28 -31.06
C TYR A 638 13.97 38.58 -29.64
N ASN A 639 15.16 38.08 -29.28
CA ASN A 639 15.78 38.31 -27.96
C ASN A 639 14.77 38.14 -26.81
N ASP A 640 14.17 36.95 -26.68
CA ASP A 640 12.99 36.77 -25.82
C ASP A 640 13.30 36.26 -24.41
N ILE A 641 12.40 36.59 -23.50
CA ILE A 641 12.35 36.11 -22.12
C ILE A 641 10.93 35.67 -21.75
N TRP A 642 10.82 34.82 -20.73
CA TRP A 642 9.60 34.08 -20.41
C TRP A 642 9.15 34.26 -18.95
N TYR A 643 7.84 34.42 -18.79
CA TYR A 643 7.12 34.47 -17.52
C TYR A 643 5.92 33.53 -17.54
N SER A 644 5.38 33.20 -16.37
CA SER A 644 4.14 32.41 -16.25
C SER A 644 3.26 32.96 -15.13
N PHE A 645 1.94 32.88 -15.27
CA PHE A 645 1.02 33.12 -14.15
C PHE A 645 -0.22 32.25 -14.26
N THR A 646 -0.76 31.84 -13.12
CA THR A 646 -2.07 31.17 -13.05
C THR A 646 -3.12 32.23 -12.79
N ALA A 647 -4.11 32.34 -13.67
CA ALA A 647 -5.20 33.28 -13.50
C ALA A 647 -6.04 32.91 -12.28
N VAL A 648 -6.31 33.88 -11.42
CA VAL A 648 -7.03 33.65 -10.14
C VAL A 648 -8.53 33.93 -10.24
N ALA A 649 -8.97 34.51 -11.35
CA ALA A 649 -10.38 34.79 -11.66
C ALA A 649 -10.57 34.75 -13.18
N ASN A 650 -11.83 34.64 -13.63
CA ASN A 650 -12.17 34.96 -15.01
C ASN A 650 -12.14 36.49 -15.18
N GLY A 651 -11.69 36.99 -16.32
CA GLY A 651 -11.68 38.44 -16.57
C GLY A 651 -10.69 38.90 -17.63
N VAL A 652 -10.71 40.20 -17.95
CA VAL A 652 -9.79 40.79 -18.92
C VAL A 652 -8.48 41.18 -18.22
N VAL A 653 -7.37 40.56 -18.64
CA VAL A 653 -6.02 40.89 -18.20
C VAL A 653 -5.33 41.73 -19.27
N GLU A 654 -4.75 42.86 -18.86
CA GLU A 654 -3.88 43.71 -19.68
C GLU A 654 -2.41 43.49 -19.30
N ILE A 655 -1.58 43.32 -20.33
CA ILE A 655 -0.12 43.26 -20.20
C ILE A 655 0.49 44.38 -21.04
N SER A 656 1.32 45.21 -20.42
CA SER A 656 1.83 46.44 -21.02
C SER A 656 3.32 46.63 -20.79
N THR A 657 4.07 46.85 -21.87
CA THR A 657 5.40 47.49 -21.87
C THR A 657 5.33 48.93 -22.41
N CYS A 658 4.12 49.43 -22.66
CA CYS A 658 3.83 50.71 -23.30
C CYS A 658 4.48 51.89 -22.57
N ASN A 659 5.47 52.53 -23.20
CA ASN A 659 6.30 53.59 -22.62
C ASN A 659 7.17 53.17 -21.42
N LEU A 660 7.27 51.88 -21.12
CA LEU A 660 7.96 51.32 -19.97
C LEU A 660 9.27 50.61 -20.32
N VAL A 661 9.53 50.37 -21.62
CA VAL A 661 10.78 49.81 -22.14
C VAL A 661 11.47 50.79 -23.09
N ASP A 662 12.79 50.63 -23.25
CA ASP A 662 13.65 51.50 -24.06
C ASP A 662 13.90 51.00 -25.50
N TYR A 663 13.16 49.97 -25.93
CA TYR A 663 13.29 49.32 -27.25
C TYR A 663 11.91 48.99 -27.85
N ASP A 664 11.90 48.67 -29.15
CA ASP A 664 10.73 48.21 -29.91
C ASP A 664 10.36 46.79 -29.47
N SER A 665 9.28 46.66 -28.69
CA SER A 665 8.97 45.43 -27.96
C SER A 665 7.83 44.66 -28.61
N ARG A 666 7.81 43.35 -28.36
CA ARG A 666 6.74 42.45 -28.79
C ARG A 666 6.38 41.47 -27.70
N ILE A 667 5.08 41.22 -27.50
CA ILE A 667 4.57 40.31 -26.46
C ILE A 667 3.60 39.29 -27.07
N ALA A 668 3.70 38.04 -26.63
CA ALA A 668 2.70 37.01 -26.88
C ALA A 668 2.36 36.22 -25.61
N VAL A 669 1.08 35.84 -25.48
CA VAL A 669 0.54 35.06 -24.37
C VAL A 669 0.06 33.72 -24.90
N TYR A 670 0.43 32.64 -24.21
CA TYR A 670 0.08 31.27 -24.56
C TYR A 670 -0.73 30.62 -23.43
N LEU A 671 -1.68 29.77 -23.80
CA LEU A 671 -2.36 28.88 -22.86
C LEU A 671 -1.47 27.67 -22.53
N GLY A 672 -1.21 27.46 -21.25
CA GLY A 672 -0.32 26.42 -20.71
C GLY A 672 1.17 26.73 -20.85
N ALA A 673 2.01 25.80 -20.38
CA ALA A 673 3.48 25.92 -20.34
C ALA A 673 4.18 25.36 -21.59
N ASN A 674 3.55 25.45 -22.77
CA ASN A 674 4.01 24.75 -23.97
C ASN A 674 4.60 25.68 -25.05
N GLY A 675 4.29 26.98 -25.03
CA GLY A 675 4.81 27.95 -26.00
C GLY A 675 4.58 27.52 -27.45
N ILE A 676 3.49 26.80 -27.74
CA ILE A 676 3.14 26.32 -29.08
C ILE A 676 2.31 27.39 -29.78
N ALA A 677 2.58 27.65 -31.06
CA ALA A 677 1.89 28.66 -31.86
C ALA A 677 0.35 28.54 -31.80
N ALA A 678 -0.18 27.32 -31.96
CA ALA A 678 -1.63 27.07 -31.92
C ALA A 678 -2.31 27.43 -30.58
N ASN A 679 -1.54 27.62 -29.50
CA ASN A 679 -2.04 28.00 -28.19
C ASN A 679 -1.81 29.48 -27.87
N THR A 680 -1.39 30.28 -28.85
CA THR A 680 -1.31 31.73 -28.68
C THR A 680 -2.72 32.29 -28.48
N VAL A 681 -2.93 32.96 -27.36
CA VAL A 681 -4.22 33.54 -26.94
C VAL A 681 -4.31 35.00 -27.36
N ALA A 682 -3.21 35.72 -27.24
CA ALA A 682 -3.10 37.11 -27.66
C ALA A 682 -1.64 37.46 -27.91
N CYS A 683 -1.42 38.47 -28.74
CA CYS A 683 -0.11 39.07 -28.95
C CYS A 683 -0.29 40.51 -29.41
N ASN A 684 0.74 41.31 -29.23
CA ASN A 684 0.86 42.59 -29.90
C ASN A 684 2.33 42.97 -30.03
N ASP A 685 2.61 43.92 -30.91
CA ASP A 685 3.91 44.50 -31.21
C ASP A 685 3.85 46.00 -30.88
N ASP A 686 3.02 46.72 -31.63
CA ASP A 686 2.79 48.16 -31.47
C ASP A 686 1.52 48.49 -30.69
N GLY A 687 1.65 48.94 -29.44
CA GLY A 687 0.53 49.47 -28.68
C GLY A 687 0.09 50.85 -29.20
N SER A 688 -1.22 51.05 -29.41
CA SER A 688 -1.75 52.34 -29.85
C SER A 688 -1.46 53.44 -28.82
N GLY A 689 -0.70 54.47 -29.21
CA GLY A 689 -0.31 55.57 -28.33
C GLY A 689 0.95 55.33 -27.49
N CYS A 690 1.64 54.20 -27.72
CA CYS A 690 2.90 53.86 -27.08
C CYS A 690 4.09 54.45 -27.85
N LEU A 691 5.01 55.09 -27.12
CA LEU A 691 6.28 55.55 -27.66
C LEU A 691 7.25 54.37 -27.80
N ASN A 692 8.29 54.55 -28.61
CA ASN A 692 9.31 53.53 -28.90
C ASN A 692 8.75 52.22 -29.47
N PHE A 693 7.55 52.22 -30.07
CA PHE A 693 6.95 51.00 -30.63
C PHE A 693 6.81 49.90 -29.56
N SER A 694 6.41 50.32 -28.35
CA SER A 694 6.23 49.41 -27.22
C SER A 694 4.81 48.84 -27.17
N THR A 695 4.66 47.70 -26.51
CA THR A 695 3.49 46.84 -26.63
C THR A 695 2.43 47.10 -25.55
N LEU A 696 1.16 47.00 -25.94
CA LEU A 696 0.01 46.91 -25.05
C LEU A 696 -0.95 45.84 -25.58
N LEU A 697 -1.29 44.83 -24.79
CA LEU A 697 -2.31 43.85 -25.18
C LEU A 697 -3.23 43.54 -24.02
N SER A 698 -4.47 43.14 -24.34
CA SER A 698 -5.40 42.57 -23.37
C SER A 698 -6.00 41.28 -23.90
N PHE A 699 -6.36 40.37 -22.99
CA PHE A 699 -6.98 39.10 -23.33
C PHE A 699 -7.91 38.62 -22.21
N GLN A 700 -8.85 37.75 -22.54
CA GLN A 700 -9.72 37.10 -21.56
C GLN A 700 -8.97 35.95 -20.90
N ALA A 701 -8.69 36.08 -19.60
CA ALA A 701 -8.17 35.02 -18.76
C ALA A 701 -9.31 34.20 -18.16
N ILE A 702 -9.10 32.89 -18.07
CA ILE A 702 -10.00 31.93 -17.42
C ILE A 702 -9.37 31.51 -16.10
N ALA A 703 -10.15 31.51 -15.02
CA ALA A 703 -9.72 31.15 -13.67
C ALA A 703 -9.03 29.78 -13.66
N ASN A 704 -8.00 29.65 -12.82
CA ASN A 704 -7.18 28.46 -12.62
C ASN A 704 -6.40 27.97 -13.85
N GLN A 705 -6.45 28.68 -14.99
CA GLN A 705 -5.62 28.36 -16.15
C GLN A 705 -4.22 28.97 -16.01
N LEU A 706 -3.21 28.18 -16.40
CA LEU A 706 -1.84 28.63 -16.49
C LEU A 706 -1.62 29.33 -17.83
N TYR A 707 -1.14 30.57 -17.79
CA TYR A 707 -0.70 31.31 -18.96
C TYR A 707 0.80 31.53 -18.92
N THR A 708 1.43 31.44 -20.09
CA THR A 708 2.85 31.79 -20.27
C THR A 708 2.97 33.03 -21.14
N VAL A 709 3.80 33.98 -20.72
CA VAL A 709 4.00 35.27 -21.40
C VAL A 709 5.43 35.34 -21.91
N ARG A 710 5.57 35.56 -23.22
CA ARG A 710 6.84 35.77 -23.92
C ARG A 710 7.00 37.24 -24.26
N VAL A 711 8.12 37.83 -23.87
CA VAL A 711 8.44 39.25 -24.12
C VAL A 711 9.79 39.33 -24.83
N GLY A 712 9.85 40.05 -25.95
CA GLY A 712 11.09 40.26 -26.71
C GLY A 712 11.01 41.51 -27.57
N GLY A 713 11.85 41.59 -28.59
CA GLY A 713 11.89 42.69 -29.56
C GLY A 713 11.29 42.33 -30.92
N PHE A 714 10.90 43.35 -31.68
CA PHE A 714 10.35 43.21 -33.03
C PHE A 714 11.34 42.63 -34.04
N SER A 715 12.63 42.98 -33.94
CA SER A 715 13.67 42.50 -34.85
C SER A 715 14.91 41.98 -34.09
N PRO A 716 15.84 41.26 -34.75
CA PRO A 716 17.09 40.81 -34.12
C PRO A 716 17.94 41.93 -33.51
N ALA A 717 17.74 43.19 -33.95
CA ALA A 717 18.47 44.34 -33.45
C ALA A 717 17.83 45.00 -32.23
N ASP A 718 16.58 44.64 -31.90
CA ASP A 718 15.80 45.27 -30.84
C ASP A 718 15.91 44.43 -29.56
N ALA A 719 16.62 44.98 -28.58
CA ALA A 719 16.78 44.44 -27.24
C ALA A 719 17.11 45.59 -26.28
N GLY A 720 16.68 45.47 -25.03
CA GLY A 720 16.80 46.56 -24.07
C GLY A 720 16.30 46.20 -22.69
N THR A 721 15.97 47.21 -21.90
CA THR A 721 15.56 47.09 -20.51
C THR A 721 14.36 47.97 -20.19
N GLY A 722 13.63 47.62 -19.13
CA GLY A 722 12.49 48.40 -18.67
C GLY A 722 11.62 47.62 -17.69
N THR A 723 10.32 47.93 -17.69
CA THR A 723 9.31 47.20 -16.93
C THR A 723 8.12 46.80 -17.79
N MET A 724 7.38 45.80 -17.30
CA MET A 724 6.09 45.36 -17.82
C MET A 724 5.07 45.43 -16.67
N THR A 725 3.86 45.87 -16.93
CA THR A 725 2.75 45.81 -15.96
C THR A 725 1.73 44.76 -16.38
N VAL A 726 1.20 44.03 -15.39
CA VAL A 726 0.08 43.11 -15.53
C VAL A 726 -1.07 43.64 -14.68
N THR A 727 -2.23 43.89 -15.28
CA THR A 727 -3.37 44.55 -14.62
C THR A 727 -4.67 43.86 -15.02
N TRP A 728 -5.55 43.61 -14.05
CA TRP A 728 -6.92 43.18 -14.33
C TRP A 728 -7.74 44.40 -14.69
N LEU A 729 -8.25 44.45 -15.92
CA LEU A 729 -9.15 45.51 -16.39
C LEU A 729 -10.61 45.21 -16.04
N SER A 730 -10.96 43.93 -15.97
CA SER A 730 -12.22 43.43 -15.42
C SER A 730 -12.00 42.05 -14.83
N SER A 731 -12.82 41.69 -13.85
CA SER A 731 -13.04 40.31 -13.43
C SER A 731 -14.52 39.99 -13.64
N ASP A 732 -14.86 38.75 -13.97
CA ASP A 732 -16.24 38.26 -13.84
C ASP A 732 -16.63 38.11 -12.36
N ALA A 733 -15.70 38.35 -11.43
CA ALA A 733 -15.99 38.88 -10.10
C ALA A 733 -16.17 40.42 -10.18
N ALA A 734 -17.19 40.89 -10.89
CA ALA A 734 -17.57 42.29 -10.88
C ALA A 734 -18.59 42.48 -9.74
N PRO A 735 -18.33 43.32 -8.72
CA PRO A 735 -19.36 43.65 -7.72
C PRO A 735 -20.50 44.36 -8.44
N VAL A 736 -21.70 43.75 -8.43
CA VAL A 736 -22.90 44.33 -9.05
C VAL A 736 -23.70 45.16 -8.03
N SER A 737 -23.42 44.98 -6.74
CA SER A 737 -23.99 45.75 -5.64
C SER A 737 -22.95 46.61 -4.91
N THR A 738 -23.39 47.75 -4.38
CA THR A 738 -22.65 48.53 -3.40
C THR A 738 -23.13 48.20 -1.99
N ASP A 739 -22.19 47.99 -1.07
CA ASP A 739 -22.42 48.05 0.38
C ASP A 739 -21.68 49.28 0.90
N ALA A 740 -22.31 50.45 0.77
CA ALA A 740 -21.70 51.72 1.14
C ALA A 740 -21.40 51.81 2.65
N ASN A 741 -22.15 51.07 3.48
CA ASN A 741 -22.04 51.13 4.93
C ASN A 741 -21.15 50.03 5.55
N GLY A 742 -20.75 49.03 4.76
CA GLY A 742 -19.85 47.94 5.12
C GLY A 742 -20.43 46.92 6.10
N ASN A 743 -21.75 46.78 6.16
CA ASN A 743 -22.42 45.88 7.10
C ASN A 743 -22.62 44.45 6.55
N GLY A 744 -22.26 44.21 5.29
CA GLY A 744 -22.38 42.94 4.61
C GLY A 744 -23.76 42.66 4.01
N ILE A 745 -24.61 43.67 3.85
CA ILE A 745 -25.90 43.62 3.15
C ILE A 745 -25.84 44.60 1.96
N PRO A 746 -26.22 44.18 0.74
CA PRO A 746 -26.34 45.07 -0.42
C PRO A 746 -27.23 46.29 -0.12
N ASP A 747 -26.85 47.51 -0.51
CA ASP A 747 -27.64 48.73 -0.24
C ASP A 747 -29.07 48.64 -0.84
N GLU A 748 -29.26 47.93 -1.96
CA GLU A 748 -30.59 47.66 -2.54
C GLU A 748 -31.48 46.74 -1.69
N CYS A 749 -30.90 45.97 -0.78
CA CYS A 749 -31.62 45.19 0.22
C CYS A 749 -31.99 46.04 1.45
N GLU A 750 -31.51 47.29 1.55
CA GLU A 750 -31.60 48.14 2.75
C GLU A 750 -32.73 49.19 2.70
N GLY A 751 -33.95 48.79 2.36
CA GLY A 751 -35.14 49.62 2.62
C GLY A 751 -35.47 50.66 1.53
N ALA A 752 -36.25 51.68 1.90
CA ALA A 752 -36.81 52.64 0.94
C ALA A 752 -35.74 53.61 0.44
N ASP A 753 -35.67 53.78 -0.89
CA ASP A 753 -34.89 54.80 -1.61
C ASP A 753 -35.88 55.51 -2.55
N CYS A 754 -36.44 56.61 -2.06
CA CYS A 754 -37.49 57.34 -2.75
C CYS A 754 -36.97 58.15 -3.94
N ASN A 755 -35.72 58.61 -3.88
CA ASN A 755 -35.10 59.44 -4.91
C ASN A 755 -34.35 58.59 -5.97
N ASN A 756 -34.24 57.28 -5.75
CA ASN A 756 -33.59 56.26 -6.58
C ASN A 756 -32.13 56.59 -6.90
N ASN A 757 -31.42 57.20 -5.93
CA ASN A 757 -30.02 57.55 -6.10
C ASN A 757 -29.06 56.40 -5.69
N GLY A 758 -29.60 55.28 -5.19
CA GLY A 758 -28.86 54.11 -4.73
C GLY A 758 -28.39 54.19 -3.27
N ILE A 759 -28.82 55.21 -2.53
CA ILE A 759 -28.57 55.40 -1.10
C ILE A 759 -29.93 55.34 -0.39
N PRO A 760 -30.14 54.48 0.61
CA PRO A 760 -31.40 54.44 1.33
C PRO A 760 -31.76 55.78 1.99
N ASP A 761 -33.06 56.11 2.05
CA ASP A 761 -33.63 57.37 2.55
C ASP A 761 -33.06 57.81 3.90
N ASN A 762 -32.92 56.86 4.82
CA ASN A 762 -32.38 57.10 6.16
C ASN A 762 -30.90 57.51 6.15
N GLN A 763 -30.12 57.05 5.18
CA GLN A 763 -28.71 57.38 5.01
C GLN A 763 -28.53 58.72 4.31
N ASP A 764 -29.39 59.06 3.36
CA ASP A 764 -29.42 60.40 2.74
C ASP A 764 -29.66 61.48 3.81
N ILE A 765 -30.62 61.25 4.71
CA ILE A 765 -30.90 62.15 5.83
C ILE A 765 -29.74 62.16 6.84
N ALA A 766 -29.17 61.00 7.18
CA ALA A 766 -28.09 60.91 8.18
C ALA A 766 -26.78 61.55 7.69
N SER A 767 -26.49 61.47 6.38
CA SER A 767 -25.32 62.08 5.78
C SER A 767 -25.48 63.59 5.53
N GLY A 768 -26.73 64.08 5.59
CA GLY A 768 -27.10 65.48 5.37
C GLY A 768 -27.10 65.88 3.89
N THR A 769 -27.18 64.89 2.98
CA THR A 769 -27.39 65.13 1.54
C THR A 769 -28.82 65.57 1.25
N GLU A 770 -29.77 65.10 2.05
CA GLU A 770 -31.19 65.48 2.00
C GLU A 770 -31.68 66.03 3.36
N SER A 771 -32.76 66.82 3.33
CA SER A 771 -33.43 67.34 4.53
C SER A 771 -34.59 66.43 4.92
N ASP A 772 -34.94 66.40 6.21
CA ASP A 772 -36.11 65.70 6.76
C ASP A 772 -36.68 66.58 7.89
N CYS A 773 -37.51 67.55 7.53
CA CYS A 773 -37.99 68.56 8.44
C CYS A 773 -39.09 68.04 9.39
N ASP A 774 -39.83 66.99 9.00
CA ASP A 774 -40.87 66.35 9.82
C ASP A 774 -40.34 65.13 10.60
N SER A 775 -39.08 64.76 10.38
CA SER A 775 -38.34 63.67 11.05
C SER A 775 -38.97 62.30 10.85
N ASN A 776 -39.59 62.06 9.69
CA ASN A 776 -40.28 60.81 9.37
C ASN A 776 -39.39 59.77 8.67
N THR A 777 -38.10 60.07 8.47
CA THR A 777 -37.08 59.26 7.78
C THR A 777 -37.25 59.13 6.27
N VAL A 778 -38.11 59.94 5.65
CA VAL A 778 -38.25 60.10 4.19
C VAL A 778 -37.74 61.51 3.82
N PRO A 779 -36.79 61.65 2.89
CA PRO A 779 -36.31 62.93 2.41
C PRO A 779 -37.43 63.90 2.03
N ASP A 780 -37.33 65.17 2.42
CA ASP A 780 -38.29 66.24 2.07
C ASP A 780 -38.51 66.30 0.55
N SER A 781 -37.47 66.06 -0.26
CA SER A 781 -37.56 66.02 -1.72
C SER A 781 -38.49 64.94 -2.28
N CYS A 782 -38.85 63.95 -1.47
CA CYS A 782 -39.77 62.87 -1.80
C CYS A 782 -41.16 63.04 -1.20
N GLN A 783 -41.39 64.13 -0.47
CA GLN A 783 -42.68 64.45 0.13
C GLN A 783 -43.38 65.54 -0.70
N THR A 784 -44.69 65.71 -0.47
CA THR A 784 -45.50 66.69 -1.20
C THR A 784 -45.19 68.10 -0.70
N ASP A 785 -45.05 69.03 -1.64
CA ASP A 785 -44.96 70.48 -1.45
C ASP A 785 -46.03 71.07 -2.38
N THR A 786 -47.20 71.39 -1.80
CA THR A 786 -48.43 71.68 -2.53
C THR A 786 -48.36 73.01 -3.28
N ASP A 787 -47.77 74.03 -2.68
CA ASP A 787 -47.61 75.37 -3.29
C ASP A 787 -46.27 75.57 -4.02
N ALA A 788 -45.32 74.63 -3.84
CA ALA A 788 -43.99 74.63 -4.41
C ALA A 788 -43.08 75.77 -3.90
N ASP A 789 -43.26 76.24 -2.66
CA ASP A 789 -42.40 77.26 -2.06
C ASP A 789 -41.05 76.74 -1.53
N GLY A 790 -40.92 75.41 -1.46
CA GLY A 790 -39.74 74.71 -0.97
C GLY A 790 -39.86 74.17 0.45
N SER A 791 -41.02 74.30 1.10
CA SER A 791 -41.40 73.64 2.34
C SER A 791 -42.43 72.55 2.04
N ILE A 792 -42.21 71.33 2.52
CA ILE A 792 -43.19 70.25 2.33
C ILE A 792 -44.41 70.48 3.23
N ASP A 793 -45.60 70.01 2.81
CA ASP A 793 -46.86 70.22 3.55
C ASP A 793 -46.71 69.89 5.07
N PRO A 794 -46.06 68.78 5.50
CA PRO A 794 -45.90 68.50 6.93
C PRO A 794 -45.09 69.53 7.75
N CYS A 795 -44.35 70.42 7.07
CA CYS A 795 -43.47 71.43 7.65
C CYS A 795 -43.88 72.85 7.29
N ASP A 796 -44.84 73.03 6.39
CA ASP A 796 -45.45 74.30 6.05
C ASP A 796 -46.61 74.59 7.03
N PRO A 797 -46.73 75.82 7.56
CA PRO A 797 -47.93 76.23 8.28
C PRO A 797 -49.11 76.65 7.40
N ASP A 798 -48.93 76.78 6.09
CA ASP A 798 -49.89 77.28 5.09
C ASP A 798 -49.65 76.56 3.74
N ASP A 799 -50.10 75.30 3.65
CA ASP A 799 -49.70 74.33 2.61
C ASP A 799 -50.03 74.76 1.16
N ASP A 800 -51.03 75.62 0.94
CA ASP A 800 -51.40 76.15 -0.38
C ASP A 800 -51.09 77.64 -0.57
N ASN A 801 -50.59 78.28 0.50
CA ASN A 801 -50.09 79.65 0.57
C ASN A 801 -51.07 80.70 0.06
N ASP A 802 -52.35 80.48 0.36
CA ASP A 802 -53.39 81.47 0.16
C ASP A 802 -53.34 82.59 1.24
N GLY A 803 -52.60 82.38 2.32
CA GLY A 803 -52.44 83.33 3.42
C GLY A 803 -53.29 82.99 4.64
N VAL A 804 -54.02 81.87 4.63
CA VAL A 804 -54.70 81.28 5.77
C VAL A 804 -53.97 80.01 6.22
N ALA A 805 -53.32 80.09 7.39
CA ALA A 805 -52.66 78.92 7.97
C ALA A 805 -53.61 77.72 8.15
N ASP A 806 -53.13 76.50 7.90
CA ASP A 806 -53.94 75.26 7.78
C ASP A 806 -54.89 75.01 8.96
N GLY A 807 -54.50 75.45 10.16
CA GLY A 807 -55.30 75.29 11.38
C GLY A 807 -56.59 76.13 11.39
N ASP A 808 -56.64 77.19 10.60
CA ASP A 808 -57.79 78.07 10.40
C ASP A 808 -58.41 77.93 8.99
N ASP A 809 -57.87 77.02 8.17
CA ASP A 809 -58.27 76.73 6.80
C ASP A 809 -59.13 75.45 6.72
N ASN A 810 -60.24 75.48 5.98
CA ASN A 810 -61.10 74.31 5.79
C ASN A 810 -60.71 73.44 4.58
N ALA A 811 -59.89 73.94 3.66
CA ALA A 811 -59.25 73.18 2.60
C ALA A 811 -57.77 73.60 2.43
N PRO A 812 -56.88 73.23 3.38
CA PRO A 812 -55.46 73.64 3.40
C PRO A 812 -54.62 73.34 2.15
N LEU A 813 -55.13 72.57 1.18
CA LEU A 813 -54.39 72.17 -0.02
C LEU A 813 -55.01 72.76 -1.32
N ASP A 814 -55.94 73.71 -1.19
CA ASP A 814 -56.66 74.34 -2.30
C ASP A 814 -56.82 75.84 -2.02
N ASN A 815 -55.87 76.63 -2.55
CA ASN A 815 -55.79 78.07 -2.35
C ASN A 815 -57.00 78.91 -2.81
N THR A 816 -58.04 78.27 -3.34
CA THR A 816 -59.30 78.91 -3.71
C THR A 816 -60.41 78.74 -2.69
N ILE A 817 -60.16 78.01 -1.59
CA ILE A 817 -61.14 77.66 -0.57
C ILE A 817 -60.46 77.66 0.80
N CYS A 818 -60.80 78.60 1.67
CA CYS A 818 -60.29 78.64 3.04
C CYS A 818 -61.41 78.71 4.08
N ARG A 819 -62.11 79.85 4.13
CA ARG A 819 -63.08 80.21 5.17
C ARG A 819 -63.96 81.37 4.69
N ASP A 820 -65.07 81.61 5.38
CA ASP A 820 -65.97 82.75 5.16
C ASP A 820 -66.07 83.54 6.48
N VAL A 821 -65.15 84.48 6.70
CA VAL A 821 -65.03 85.24 7.95
C VAL A 821 -66.09 86.34 8.04
N ASP A 822 -66.48 86.95 6.92
CA ASP A 822 -67.42 88.07 6.91
C ASP A 822 -68.90 87.63 6.82
N GLY A 823 -69.14 86.38 6.43
CA GLY A 823 -70.42 85.69 6.47
C GLY A 823 -71.35 86.02 5.31
N ASP A 824 -70.83 86.49 4.18
CA ASP A 824 -71.61 86.82 2.99
C ASP A 824 -71.96 85.60 2.12
N GLY A 825 -71.29 84.47 2.37
CA GLY A 825 -71.51 83.17 1.73
C GLY A 825 -70.60 82.89 0.52
N CYS A 826 -69.69 83.79 0.18
CA CYS A 826 -68.51 83.49 -0.63
C CYS A 826 -67.34 83.04 0.25
N ASP A 827 -66.35 82.42 -0.37
CA ASP A 827 -65.15 81.97 0.34
C ASP A 827 -64.05 83.02 0.20
N ASP A 828 -63.48 83.43 1.34
CA ASP A 828 -62.52 84.54 1.48
C ASP A 828 -61.29 84.34 0.57
N CYS A 829 -60.95 83.09 0.20
CA CYS A 829 -59.80 82.74 -0.62
C CYS A 829 -60.14 82.43 -2.07
N SER A 830 -61.39 82.62 -2.50
CA SER A 830 -61.84 82.39 -3.89
C SER A 830 -61.01 83.10 -4.99
N SER A 831 -60.19 84.09 -4.62
CA SER A 831 -59.25 84.78 -5.51
C SER A 831 -57.85 84.13 -5.62
N GLY A 832 -57.59 83.05 -4.89
CA GLY A 832 -56.27 82.43 -4.74
C GLY A 832 -55.48 82.94 -3.52
N THR A 833 -56.06 83.85 -2.72
CA THR A 833 -55.44 84.44 -1.50
C THR A 833 -56.51 85.00 -0.55
N ASP A 834 -56.29 84.96 0.77
CA ASP A 834 -57.18 85.46 1.83
C ASP A 834 -57.54 86.94 1.66
N ASN A 835 -58.80 87.19 1.31
CA ASN A 835 -59.33 88.54 1.18
C ASN A 835 -60.81 88.64 1.59
N PRO A 836 -61.10 88.69 2.92
CA PRO A 836 -62.46 88.65 3.46
C PRO A 836 -63.36 89.87 3.17
N ALA A 837 -62.97 90.75 2.26
CA ALA A 837 -63.75 91.94 1.89
C ALA A 837 -63.90 92.13 0.37
N ALA A 838 -63.23 91.29 -0.43
CA ALA A 838 -63.20 91.42 -1.89
C ALA A 838 -62.97 90.07 -2.59
N ASP A 839 -63.55 89.02 -2.03
CA ASP A 839 -63.65 87.64 -2.50
C ASP A 839 -64.90 87.42 -3.39
N GLY A 840 -65.99 88.13 -3.12
CA GLY A 840 -67.17 88.16 -4.00
C GLY A 840 -68.42 88.47 -3.21
N THR A 841 -69.21 89.46 -3.64
CA THR A 841 -70.37 90.00 -2.85
C THR A 841 -71.48 89.03 -2.51
#